data_AF-A0A841Z8L0-F1
#
_entry.id   AF-A0A841Z8L0-F1
#
_cell.length_a   1.000
_cell.length_b   1.000
_cell.length_c   1.000
_cell.angle_alpha   90.00
_cell.angle_beta   90.00
_cell.angle_gamma   90.00
#
_symmetry.space_group_name_H-M   'P 1'
#
loop_
_entity.id
_entity.type
_entity.pdbx_description
1 polymer ?
#
loop_
_entity_poly.entity_id
_entity_poly.type
_entity_poly.pdbx_seq_one_letter_code
_entity_poly.pdbx_strand_id
1 'polypeptide(L)'
;MMKYWITGILALMLILVCSDKVLADAFTQTPTERVITLKNWETSLVGTTFSESNTDLMNLLRTKENNFKKSTLDTFAENKEMLFTDKPKTLSTGWASAQWTIMAQRIEEMAVLYKTPNSKYYNDKELGRKIIYSLQWYNDNIYSDTIKVNGSNWYDNQIATPLSLVNTLVLMGNTDEQTDESNKIPSELLQKYMLAFDYFEPPTYNGTSASGAAVGTAANRINKGFVVVMRGIIGSDTDKTQVGIDMLRRGYLTVTTGDGFYSDGTFIQHENVPYTTGYGADALARFADLFRLFEGTKGMSAYTGSSAIFNLLDIAYAPALYKNETLDMTRGRTIAIPSNKSENMANTILYDIYTISKRNLVSIKTYKNLVKSSIFERSSKADFYASMTIPEAQTFQELLQDSSTSSEYLEEPKNIMMSRASQMIDQKPGYKAGLSMFSKNVSAFEYLSDTNLLGFYTGAGALSLYNGDDAFKGNYYPTVGMTSLPGTTTDLKTRDLKAEGAEENKLYPNTESWTGGITDKTNGSATMDYSMKEVTDSNLKASKSWFFLDGKIVAMGNGITNAGGPNTQTIVENRQLLNSSNTFSVNGQNISLSDPTSQINNAKWAHLDGATPSQNIGYVFPYPTNVSAYKREQSGNWMDLSTRNTQNNKTVTSTYAGLTIPHGANPSNASYMYMILPGSSKENTEKVATDPGVLTINTNTVQGVLDKEHDLAIMNYRAPGEAGYPAATKHNFNSQAHTSGSIMIRYATKEDKQTKTITLADPSMAADSIHFSIPKESFNGISSQSEKGTVTSVGDSWDITVDTSGKTGESFQFTFEEIPSTLVADNFTIGASYVTGAYTGDVAKVELKINGALIGKIPASNPLKYYAKGKITSITDTVSLISYDSKGKQLKEIPIIVKPTPATLTTVGFTIGVDSYVQGTYTGDLFRVALEVDGVINGKIPVSNSAYQYYAAKLIKSTATEVYMVGYDSSGAEVTRVKVDVQSKPDTIIVNDFTVGKDSYVTGSYTGGVAKIALEVNGKLLQQPIGVAGSPYRYYANGKFKASDEVYVIFYVASDLESNRVKVIVK
;
A
#
# COMPACT_ATOMS: atom_id res chain seq x y z
N MET A 1 -19.18 -23.28 -5.97
CA MET A 1 -20.03 -22.76 -7.07
C MET A 1 -20.25 -21.25 -6.99
N MET A 2 -20.58 -20.67 -5.82
CA MET A 2 -20.79 -19.21 -5.67
C MET A 2 -19.52 -18.36 -5.95
N LYS A 3 -18.31 -18.87 -5.68
CA LYS A 3 -17.03 -18.22 -6.06
C LYS A 3 -16.77 -18.16 -7.57
N TYR A 4 -17.25 -19.15 -8.34
CA TYR A 4 -17.14 -19.16 -9.81
C TYR A 4 -18.18 -18.24 -10.47
N TRP A 5 -19.28 -17.93 -9.78
CA TRP A 5 -20.24 -16.93 -10.23
C TRP A 5 -19.69 -15.51 -10.13
N ILE A 6 -18.94 -15.19 -9.07
CA ILE A 6 -18.36 -13.84 -8.89
C ILE A 6 -17.16 -13.61 -9.83
N THR A 7 -16.31 -14.62 -10.04
CA THR A 7 -15.23 -14.55 -11.06
C THR A 7 -15.80 -14.59 -12.48
N GLY A 8 -16.90 -15.30 -12.71
CA GLY A 8 -17.64 -15.26 -13.96
C GLY A 8 -18.24 -13.88 -14.24
N ILE A 9 -18.74 -13.17 -13.23
CA ILE A 9 -19.30 -11.80 -13.36
C ILE A 9 -18.20 -10.75 -13.54
N LEU A 10 -17.04 -10.89 -12.88
CA LEU A 10 -15.88 -10.00 -13.08
C LEU A 10 -15.18 -10.22 -14.42
N ALA A 11 -15.06 -11.48 -14.87
CA ALA A 11 -14.60 -11.81 -16.21
C ALA A 11 -15.62 -11.39 -17.29
N LEU A 12 -16.93 -11.52 -17.02
CA LEU A 12 -17.96 -10.94 -17.89
C LEU A 12 -17.90 -9.42 -17.89
N MET A 13 -17.60 -8.75 -16.77
CA MET A 13 -17.42 -7.28 -16.74
C MET A 13 -16.16 -6.86 -17.51
N LEU A 14 -15.04 -7.58 -17.43
CA LEU A 14 -13.86 -7.32 -18.26
C LEU A 14 -14.10 -7.64 -19.75
N ILE A 15 -14.84 -8.70 -20.06
CA ILE A 15 -15.22 -9.02 -21.45
C ILE A 15 -16.30 -8.06 -21.98
N LEU A 16 -17.17 -7.51 -21.11
CA LEU A 16 -18.13 -6.46 -21.45
C LEU A 16 -17.43 -5.09 -21.65
N VAL A 17 -16.33 -4.82 -20.94
CA VAL A 17 -15.45 -3.66 -21.20
C VAL A 17 -14.71 -3.80 -22.55
N CYS A 18 -14.54 -5.02 -23.05
CA CYS A 18 -14.01 -5.29 -24.40
C CYS A 18 -15.09 -5.48 -25.48
N SER A 19 -16.38 -5.36 -25.14
CA SER A 19 -17.44 -5.32 -26.15
C SER A 19 -17.67 -3.88 -26.61
N ASP A 20 -17.64 -3.65 -27.92
CA ASP A 20 -17.74 -2.34 -28.61
C ASP A 20 -19.02 -1.52 -28.32
N LYS A 21 -19.83 -1.90 -27.33
CA LYS A 21 -21.06 -1.23 -26.90
C LYS A 21 -21.27 -1.36 -25.40
N VAL A 22 -20.44 -0.70 -24.58
CA VAL A 22 -20.96 -0.23 -23.29
C VAL A 22 -21.96 0.88 -23.64
N LEU A 23 -23.25 0.55 -23.57
CA LEU A 23 -24.37 1.45 -23.77
C LEU A 23 -24.32 2.57 -22.72
N ALA A 24 -23.49 3.59 -22.94
CA ALA A 24 -23.72 4.90 -22.37
C ALA A 24 -24.99 5.45 -23.03
N ASP A 25 -25.86 6.10 -22.25
CA ASP A 25 -27.00 6.83 -22.80
C ASP A 25 -26.51 7.77 -23.91
N ALA A 26 -27.26 7.85 -25.01
CA ALA A 26 -26.96 8.77 -26.10
C ALA A 26 -26.85 10.19 -25.52
N PHE A 27 -25.83 10.95 -25.96
CA PHE A 27 -25.66 12.33 -25.56
C PHE A 27 -26.91 13.13 -25.93
N THR A 28 -27.55 13.71 -24.92
CA THR A 28 -28.66 14.65 -25.11
C THR A 28 -28.29 15.98 -24.50
N GLN A 29 -28.52 17.06 -25.25
CA GLN A 29 -28.38 18.43 -24.78
C GLN A 29 -29.57 19.24 -25.27
N THR A 30 -30.28 19.89 -24.34
CA THR A 30 -31.36 20.82 -24.70
C THR A 30 -30.78 22.12 -25.29
N PRO A 31 -31.56 22.89 -26.07
CA PRO A 31 -31.11 24.20 -26.55
C PRO A 31 -30.63 25.13 -25.44
N THR A 32 -31.28 25.12 -24.27
CA THR A 32 -30.88 25.89 -23.10
C THR A 32 -29.54 25.42 -22.54
N GLU A 33 -29.33 24.12 -22.40
CA GLU A 33 -28.04 23.57 -21.95
C GLU A 33 -26.92 23.88 -22.95
N ARG A 34 -27.21 23.91 -24.26
CA ARG A 34 -26.24 24.32 -25.28
C ARG A 34 -25.77 25.76 -25.09
N VAL A 35 -26.70 26.68 -24.79
CA VAL A 35 -26.36 28.09 -24.49
C VAL A 35 -25.48 28.18 -23.25
N ILE A 36 -25.82 27.46 -22.17
CA ILE A 36 -25.00 27.39 -20.96
C ILE A 36 -23.61 26.86 -21.29
N THR A 37 -23.52 25.77 -22.07
CA THR A 37 -22.26 25.17 -22.48
C THR A 37 -21.35 26.13 -23.26
N LEU A 38 -21.90 26.87 -24.23
CA LEU A 38 -21.15 27.87 -24.98
C LEU A 38 -20.70 29.02 -24.07
N LYS A 39 -21.53 29.46 -23.12
CA LYS A 39 -21.18 30.52 -22.17
C LYS A 39 -20.10 30.08 -21.18
N ASN A 40 -20.15 28.84 -20.71
CA ASN A 40 -19.10 28.26 -19.88
C ASN A 40 -17.76 28.24 -20.62
N TRP A 41 -17.77 27.84 -21.90
CA TRP A 41 -16.57 27.83 -22.73
C TRP A 41 -16.01 29.24 -22.95
N GLU A 42 -16.87 30.20 -23.30
CA GLU A 42 -16.50 31.63 -23.39
C GLU A 42 -15.80 32.09 -22.10
N THR A 43 -16.40 31.83 -20.94
CA THR A 43 -15.85 32.19 -19.63
C THR A 43 -14.51 31.50 -19.36
N SER A 44 -14.35 30.24 -19.78
CA SER A 44 -13.09 29.50 -19.63
C SER A 44 -11.95 30.04 -20.48
N LEU A 45 -12.24 30.81 -21.54
CA LEU A 45 -11.26 31.43 -22.42
C LEU A 45 -10.87 32.85 -21.95
N VAL A 46 -11.85 33.62 -21.44
CA VAL A 46 -11.66 35.08 -21.21
C VAL A 46 -11.75 35.50 -19.75
N GLY A 47 -12.31 34.66 -18.88
CA GLY A 47 -12.47 34.92 -17.46
C GLY A 47 -13.66 35.83 -17.18
N THR A 48 -13.65 36.44 -15.99
CA THR A 48 -14.70 37.36 -15.54
C THR A 48 -14.13 38.75 -15.24
N THR A 49 -15.00 39.75 -15.07
CA THR A 49 -14.58 41.10 -14.67
C THR A 49 -13.87 41.08 -13.31
N PHE A 50 -12.78 41.83 -13.19
CA PHE A 50 -12.02 41.98 -11.95
C PHE A 50 -11.74 43.45 -11.60
N SER A 51 -11.39 43.72 -10.34
CA SER A 51 -11.07 45.08 -9.88
C SER A 51 -9.77 45.59 -10.51
N GLU A 52 -9.75 46.87 -10.94
CA GLU A 52 -8.53 47.54 -11.40
C GLU A 52 -7.44 47.64 -10.32
N SER A 53 -7.81 47.46 -9.04
CA SER A 53 -6.87 47.38 -7.92
C SER A 53 -6.08 46.06 -7.87
N ASN A 54 -6.49 45.05 -8.65
CA ASN A 54 -5.76 43.78 -8.76
C ASN A 54 -4.56 43.96 -9.70
N THR A 55 -3.41 44.33 -9.15
CA THR A 55 -2.21 44.67 -9.93
C THR A 55 -1.69 43.51 -10.75
N ASP A 56 -1.80 42.27 -10.26
CA ASP A 56 -1.30 41.09 -10.97
C ASP A 56 -2.11 40.81 -12.24
N LEU A 57 -3.45 40.80 -12.12
CA LEU A 57 -4.33 40.59 -13.27
C LEU A 57 -4.25 41.77 -14.27
N MET A 58 -4.15 43.01 -13.79
CA MET A 58 -3.97 44.17 -14.67
C MET A 58 -2.63 44.13 -15.41
N ASN A 59 -1.55 43.70 -14.76
CA ASN A 59 -0.25 43.55 -15.40
C ASN A 59 -0.25 42.41 -16.42
N LEU A 60 -0.88 41.28 -16.09
CA LEU A 60 -1.09 40.17 -17.02
C LEU A 60 -1.88 40.63 -18.26
N LEU A 61 -3.01 41.31 -18.07
CA LEU A 61 -3.84 41.84 -19.14
C LEU A 61 -3.07 42.83 -20.02
N ARG A 62 -2.39 43.82 -19.43
CA ARG A 62 -1.56 44.79 -20.18
C ARG A 62 -0.46 44.11 -20.99
N THR A 63 0.15 43.07 -20.43
CA THR A 63 1.18 42.29 -21.13
C THR A 63 0.59 41.59 -22.35
N LYS A 64 -0.59 40.96 -22.21
CA LYS A 64 -1.31 40.35 -23.33
C LYS A 64 -1.71 41.38 -24.38
N GLU A 65 -2.26 42.53 -23.98
CA GLU A 65 -2.62 43.61 -24.90
C GLU A 65 -1.43 44.19 -25.67
N ASN A 66 -0.28 44.34 -25.01
CA ASN A 66 0.94 44.83 -25.64
C ASN A 66 1.51 43.82 -26.64
N ASN A 67 1.52 42.54 -26.27
CA ASN A 67 1.93 41.46 -27.16
C ASN A 67 1.00 41.38 -28.37
N PHE A 68 -0.31 41.30 -28.15
CA PHE A 68 -1.33 41.32 -29.19
C PHE A 68 -1.15 42.51 -30.15
N LYS A 69 -0.98 43.72 -29.61
CA LYS A 69 -0.78 44.91 -30.44
C LYS A 69 0.41 44.71 -31.39
N LYS A 70 1.54 44.26 -30.84
CA LYS A 70 2.80 44.11 -31.58
C LYS A 70 2.78 42.94 -32.57
N SER A 71 2.29 41.78 -32.17
CA SER A 71 2.36 40.56 -32.99
C SER A 71 1.22 40.45 -33.99
N THR A 72 0.06 41.02 -33.68
CA THR A 72 -1.19 40.72 -34.38
C THR A 72 -1.86 41.98 -34.92
N LEU A 73 -2.12 42.99 -34.09
CA LEU A 73 -2.87 44.17 -34.54
C LEU A 73 -2.07 45.06 -35.51
N ASP A 74 -0.80 45.33 -35.20
CA ASP A 74 0.07 46.19 -36.01
C ASP A 74 0.48 45.52 -37.34
N THR A 75 0.36 44.20 -37.41
CA THR A 75 0.67 43.43 -38.62
C THR A 75 -0.57 43.15 -39.47
N PHE A 76 -1.78 43.36 -38.95
CA PHE A 76 -3.04 43.08 -39.64
C PHE A 76 -3.16 43.87 -40.95
N ALA A 77 -3.55 43.19 -42.02
CA ALA A 77 -3.83 43.79 -43.32
C ALA A 77 -5.21 43.39 -43.81
N GLU A 78 -6.04 44.39 -44.13
CA GLU A 78 -7.30 44.17 -44.82
C GLU A 78 -7.06 44.05 -46.33
N ASN A 79 -6.38 42.97 -46.71
CA ASN A 79 -5.97 42.68 -48.09
C ASN A 79 -6.44 41.27 -48.49
N LYS A 80 -6.91 41.11 -49.74
CA LYS A 80 -7.32 39.81 -50.28
C LYS A 80 -6.17 38.82 -50.45
N GLU A 81 -4.93 39.29 -50.58
CA GLU A 81 -3.75 38.44 -50.78
C GLU A 81 -3.05 38.03 -49.48
N MET A 82 -3.23 38.79 -48.38
CA MET A 82 -2.59 38.52 -47.10
C MET A 82 -3.42 39.06 -45.93
N LEU A 83 -3.47 38.29 -44.84
CA LEU A 83 -4.13 38.70 -43.60
C LEU A 83 -3.19 39.41 -42.61
N PHE A 84 -1.92 39.02 -42.59
CA PHE A 84 -0.89 39.63 -41.75
C PHE A 84 0.37 39.91 -42.59
N THR A 85 0.89 41.12 -42.49
CA THR A 85 2.03 41.63 -43.30
C THR A 85 3.35 40.91 -43.04
N ASP A 86 3.51 40.29 -41.88
CA ASP A 86 4.66 39.48 -41.48
C ASP A 86 4.48 37.99 -41.81
N LYS A 87 3.53 37.66 -42.69
CA LYS A 87 3.26 36.32 -43.22
C LYS A 87 3.40 36.29 -44.74
N PRO A 88 3.65 35.12 -45.35
CA PRO A 88 3.91 35.01 -46.79
C PRO A 88 2.75 35.54 -47.65
N LYS A 89 3.08 36.18 -48.79
CA LYS A 89 2.13 36.89 -49.67
C LYS A 89 1.34 36.01 -50.64
N THR A 90 1.77 34.77 -50.91
CA THR A 90 1.12 33.88 -51.89
C THR A 90 0.89 32.49 -51.33
N LEU A 91 -0.31 31.96 -51.54
CA LEU A 91 -0.77 30.64 -51.06
C LEU A 91 -0.28 29.46 -51.93
N SER A 92 0.42 29.72 -53.04
CA SER A 92 0.46 28.77 -54.16
C SER A 92 1.63 27.79 -54.22
N THR A 93 2.72 27.91 -53.47
CA THR A 93 3.80 26.91 -53.48
C THR A 93 4.71 27.02 -52.25
N GLY A 94 4.60 26.08 -51.29
CA GLY A 94 5.60 25.90 -50.23
C GLY A 94 5.27 26.43 -48.83
N TRP A 95 3.99 26.54 -48.45
CA TRP A 95 3.64 26.84 -47.07
C TRP A 95 4.02 25.69 -46.14
N ALA A 96 4.81 25.97 -45.10
CA ALA A 96 4.82 25.13 -43.92
C ALA A 96 3.43 25.26 -43.28
N SER A 97 2.71 24.14 -43.14
CA SER A 97 1.37 24.08 -42.54
C SER A 97 1.28 24.72 -41.15
N ALA A 98 2.39 24.82 -40.42
CA ALA A 98 2.49 25.56 -39.17
C ALA A 98 2.01 27.02 -39.27
N GLN A 99 2.11 27.66 -40.45
CA GLN A 99 1.60 29.02 -40.65
C GLN A 99 0.06 29.08 -40.63
N TRP A 100 -0.63 28.00 -40.98
CA TRP A 100 -2.10 27.92 -40.88
C TRP A 100 -2.50 28.06 -39.42
N THR A 101 -1.88 27.25 -38.57
CA THR A 101 -2.06 27.28 -37.11
C THR A 101 -1.74 28.65 -36.53
N ILE A 102 -0.60 29.25 -36.86
CA ILE A 102 -0.19 30.56 -36.33
C ILE A 102 -1.23 31.66 -36.66
N MET A 103 -1.76 31.66 -37.88
CA MET A 103 -2.77 32.65 -38.25
C MET A 103 -4.10 32.40 -37.55
N ALA A 104 -4.54 31.14 -37.40
CA ALA A 104 -5.73 30.82 -36.62
C ALA A 104 -5.59 31.26 -35.15
N GLN A 105 -4.42 31.03 -34.54
CA GLN A 105 -4.09 31.48 -33.17
C GLN A 105 -4.12 33.01 -33.03
N ARG A 106 -3.70 33.76 -34.05
CA ARG A 106 -3.81 35.22 -34.05
C ARG A 106 -5.25 35.71 -34.15
N ILE A 107 -6.09 35.05 -34.94
CA ILE A 107 -7.53 35.35 -35.00
C ILE A 107 -8.19 35.05 -33.65
N GLU A 108 -7.81 33.94 -33.02
CA GLU A 108 -8.23 33.60 -31.66
C GLU A 108 -7.79 34.67 -30.65
N GLU A 109 -6.54 35.13 -30.70
CA GLU A 109 -6.03 36.20 -29.83
C GLU A 109 -6.85 37.51 -29.97
N MET A 110 -7.23 37.87 -31.21
CA MET A 110 -8.14 38.99 -31.47
C MET A 110 -9.48 38.78 -30.77
N ALA A 111 -10.09 37.60 -30.91
CA ALA A 111 -11.39 37.27 -30.31
C ALA A 111 -11.33 37.20 -28.78
N VAL A 112 -10.25 36.68 -28.20
CA VAL A 112 -10.04 36.63 -26.76
C VAL A 112 -10.03 38.06 -26.20
N LEU A 113 -9.20 38.97 -26.71
CA LEU A 113 -9.16 40.34 -26.19
C LEU A 113 -10.44 41.13 -26.48
N TYR A 114 -11.13 40.84 -27.59
CA TYR A 114 -12.45 41.39 -27.86
C TYR A 114 -13.49 41.00 -26.80
N LYS A 115 -13.38 39.79 -26.24
CA LYS A 115 -14.32 39.27 -25.22
C LYS A 115 -13.81 39.30 -23.77
N THR A 116 -12.54 39.63 -23.52
CA THR A 116 -11.98 39.74 -22.16
C THR A 116 -12.48 41.00 -21.45
N PRO A 117 -13.26 40.87 -20.36
CA PRO A 117 -13.62 42.01 -19.52
C PRO A 117 -12.37 42.74 -19.03
N ASN A 118 -12.48 44.04 -18.77
CA ASN A 118 -11.37 44.94 -18.44
C ASN A 118 -10.37 45.23 -19.58
N SER A 119 -10.39 44.50 -20.70
CA SER A 119 -9.52 44.86 -21.83
C SER A 119 -9.96 46.16 -22.46
N LYS A 120 -9.01 46.98 -22.91
CA LYS A 120 -9.30 48.17 -23.74
C LYS A 120 -9.93 47.82 -25.08
N TYR A 121 -9.86 46.56 -25.50
CA TYR A 121 -10.46 46.03 -26.73
C TYR A 121 -11.82 45.38 -26.49
N TYR A 122 -12.30 45.34 -25.24
CA TYR A 122 -13.54 44.68 -24.88
C TYR A 122 -14.73 45.28 -25.64
N ASN A 123 -15.40 44.45 -26.44
CA ASN A 123 -16.49 44.82 -27.35
C ASN A 123 -16.15 45.98 -28.32
N ASP A 124 -14.87 46.19 -28.64
CA ASP A 124 -14.45 47.22 -29.60
C ASP A 124 -14.99 46.93 -31.02
N LYS A 125 -15.73 47.89 -31.59
CA LYS A 125 -16.43 47.69 -32.85
C LYS A 125 -15.49 47.45 -34.03
N GLU A 126 -14.34 48.13 -34.05
CA GLU A 126 -13.37 48.00 -35.14
C GLU A 126 -12.69 46.62 -35.10
N LEU A 127 -12.28 46.17 -33.91
CA LEU A 127 -11.71 44.84 -33.71
C LEU A 127 -12.71 43.74 -34.06
N GLY A 128 -13.98 43.87 -33.64
CA GLY A 128 -15.05 42.94 -34.02
C GLY A 128 -15.16 42.76 -35.53
N ARG A 129 -15.20 43.86 -36.29
CA ARG A 129 -15.21 43.85 -37.75
C ARG A 129 -13.96 43.17 -38.34
N LYS A 130 -12.77 43.44 -37.81
CA LYS A 130 -11.51 42.81 -38.25
C LYS A 130 -11.54 41.30 -38.02
N ILE A 131 -12.10 40.81 -36.92
CA ILE A 131 -12.24 39.38 -36.65
C ILE A 131 -13.13 38.71 -37.69
N ILE A 132 -14.29 39.29 -38.00
CA ILE A 132 -15.20 38.75 -39.03
C ILE A 132 -14.54 38.76 -40.41
N TYR A 133 -13.83 39.83 -40.76
CA TYR A 133 -13.03 39.87 -41.99
C TYR A 133 -11.97 38.76 -42.02
N SER A 134 -11.22 38.58 -40.93
CA SER A 134 -10.22 37.51 -40.80
C SER A 134 -10.83 36.14 -40.99
N LEU A 135 -11.98 35.86 -40.38
CA LEU A 135 -12.69 34.59 -40.52
C LEU A 135 -13.16 34.37 -41.96
N GLN A 136 -13.69 35.38 -42.63
CA GLN A 136 -14.09 35.27 -44.04
C GLN A 136 -12.86 34.97 -44.92
N TRP A 137 -11.81 35.77 -44.76
CA TRP A 137 -10.57 35.62 -45.51
C TRP A 137 -9.93 34.24 -45.29
N TYR A 138 -9.82 33.80 -44.03
CA TYR A 138 -9.18 32.53 -43.69
C TYR A 138 -9.92 31.33 -44.25
N ASN A 139 -11.26 31.36 -44.25
CA ASN A 139 -12.06 30.30 -44.87
C ASN A 139 -11.89 30.28 -46.40
N ASP A 140 -12.00 31.44 -47.06
CA ASP A 140 -11.93 31.53 -48.52
C ASP A 140 -10.53 31.13 -49.07
N ASN A 141 -9.48 31.23 -48.25
CA ASN A 141 -8.10 31.10 -48.72
C ASN A 141 -7.32 29.91 -48.13
N ILE A 142 -7.70 29.41 -46.95
CA ILE A 142 -6.87 28.45 -46.19
C ILE A 142 -7.70 27.26 -45.70
N TYR A 143 -8.76 27.51 -44.95
CA TYR A 143 -9.49 26.46 -44.23
C TYR A 143 -10.96 26.38 -44.69
N SER A 144 -11.15 25.75 -45.86
CA SER A 144 -12.46 25.45 -46.47
C SER A 144 -12.49 24.02 -47.01
N ASP A 145 -13.69 23.46 -47.07
CA ASP A 145 -14.05 22.20 -47.74
C ASP A 145 -13.80 22.17 -49.26
N THR A 146 -13.50 23.31 -49.87
CA THR A 146 -13.22 23.43 -51.31
C THR A 146 -11.72 23.51 -51.63
N ILE A 147 -10.87 23.66 -50.60
CA ILE A 147 -9.42 23.84 -50.78
C ILE A 147 -8.72 22.48 -50.81
N LYS A 148 -7.89 22.28 -51.84
CA LYS A 148 -7.04 21.08 -51.94
C LYS A 148 -5.79 21.26 -51.11
N VAL A 149 -5.55 20.29 -50.23
CA VAL A 149 -4.46 20.28 -49.27
C VAL A 149 -3.31 19.46 -49.85
N ASN A 150 -2.27 20.11 -50.38
CA ASN A 150 -1.08 19.44 -50.90
C ASN A 150 0.14 19.76 -50.03
N GLY A 151 0.79 18.74 -49.45
CA GLY A 151 2.07 18.89 -48.76
C GLY A 151 2.04 19.53 -47.37
N SER A 152 0.87 19.57 -46.70
CA SER A 152 0.73 20.07 -45.32
C SER A 152 0.92 18.96 -44.27
N ASN A 153 1.38 19.29 -43.07
CA ASN A 153 1.28 18.40 -41.91
C ASN A 153 -0.19 18.24 -41.49
N TRP A 154 -0.65 17.00 -41.36
CA TRP A 154 -2.01 16.68 -40.93
C TRP A 154 -2.35 17.32 -39.57
N TYR A 155 -1.40 17.37 -38.64
CA TYR A 155 -1.60 17.91 -37.29
C TYR A 155 -2.13 19.35 -37.30
N ASP A 156 -1.56 20.20 -38.17
CA ASP A 156 -1.98 21.60 -38.28
C ASP A 156 -3.43 21.71 -38.75
N ASN A 157 -3.85 20.88 -39.69
CA ASN A 157 -5.18 20.96 -40.31
C ASN A 157 -6.28 20.29 -39.47
N GLN A 158 -5.89 19.26 -38.72
CA GLN A 158 -6.81 18.34 -38.04
C GLN A 158 -6.92 18.61 -36.54
N ILE A 159 -5.91 19.23 -35.94
CA ILE A 159 -5.85 19.49 -34.50
C ILE A 159 -5.60 20.98 -34.24
N ALA A 160 -4.43 21.49 -34.62
CA ALA A 160 -3.99 22.79 -34.09
C ALA A 160 -4.82 23.98 -34.62
N THR A 161 -5.04 24.06 -35.93
CA THR A 161 -5.91 25.07 -36.55
C THR A 161 -7.37 24.97 -36.05
N PRO A 162 -8.03 23.79 -36.11
CA PRO A 162 -9.42 23.72 -35.68
C PRO A 162 -9.63 24.00 -34.19
N LEU A 163 -8.67 23.67 -33.31
CA LEU A 163 -8.74 24.05 -31.89
C LEU A 163 -8.84 25.58 -31.70
N SER A 164 -8.04 26.37 -32.43
CA SER A 164 -8.13 27.84 -32.39
C SER A 164 -9.41 28.38 -33.04
N LEU A 165 -9.85 27.76 -34.14
CA LEU A 165 -11.07 28.19 -34.83
C LEU A 165 -12.32 27.94 -33.97
N VAL A 166 -12.46 26.78 -33.32
CA VAL A 166 -13.64 26.54 -32.46
C VAL A 166 -13.71 27.55 -31.31
N ASN A 167 -12.58 27.93 -30.72
CA ASN A 167 -12.52 28.97 -29.70
C ASN A 167 -13.00 30.31 -30.25
N THR A 168 -12.46 30.72 -31.40
CA THR A 168 -12.86 31.96 -32.09
C THR A 168 -14.36 31.99 -32.41
N LEU A 169 -14.90 30.88 -32.92
CA LEU A 169 -16.31 30.78 -33.29
C LEU A 169 -17.25 30.84 -32.08
N VAL A 170 -16.84 30.31 -30.91
CA VAL A 170 -17.61 30.47 -29.67
C VAL A 170 -17.57 31.91 -29.18
N LEU A 171 -16.38 32.53 -29.12
CA LEU A 171 -16.21 33.90 -28.63
C LEU A 171 -16.96 34.93 -29.48
N MET A 172 -17.02 34.72 -30.80
CA MET A 172 -17.73 35.60 -31.74
C MET A 172 -19.18 35.17 -32.00
N GLY A 173 -19.59 34.02 -31.46
CA GLY A 173 -20.93 33.44 -31.63
C GLY A 173 -22.01 34.13 -30.78
N ASN A 174 -23.27 33.86 -31.11
CA ASN A 174 -24.46 34.45 -30.46
C ASN A 174 -24.73 33.89 -29.05
N THR A 175 -23.87 34.18 -28.07
CA THR A 175 -24.13 33.92 -26.64
C THR A 175 -24.64 35.16 -25.88
N ASP A 176 -24.54 36.35 -26.46
CA ASP A 176 -24.89 37.62 -25.83
C ASP A 176 -25.82 38.46 -26.73
N GLU A 177 -27.03 38.77 -26.24
CA GLU A 177 -28.01 39.64 -26.90
C GLU A 177 -27.48 41.06 -27.14
N GLN A 178 -26.44 41.49 -26.42
CA GLN A 178 -25.83 42.82 -26.53
C GLN A 178 -24.76 42.93 -27.62
N THR A 179 -24.41 41.84 -28.31
CA THR A 179 -23.43 41.88 -29.41
C THR A 179 -24.04 42.63 -30.60
N ASP A 180 -23.34 43.68 -31.08
CA ASP A 180 -23.71 44.42 -32.29
C ASP A 180 -23.90 43.44 -33.46
N GLU A 181 -25.07 43.49 -34.12
CA GLU A 181 -25.40 42.61 -35.24
C GLU A 181 -24.34 42.64 -36.35
N SER A 182 -23.64 43.77 -36.53
CA SER A 182 -22.57 43.88 -37.54
C SER A 182 -21.31 43.08 -37.22
N ASN A 183 -21.16 42.61 -35.97
CA ASN A 183 -20.00 41.88 -35.47
C ASN A 183 -20.32 40.40 -35.15
N LYS A 184 -21.53 39.95 -35.50
CA LYS A 184 -21.93 38.55 -35.42
C LYS A 184 -21.40 37.79 -36.63
N ILE A 185 -21.05 36.52 -36.43
CA ILE A 185 -20.68 35.64 -37.53
C ILE A 185 -21.91 35.44 -38.43
N PRO A 186 -21.83 35.78 -39.74
CA PRO A 186 -22.90 35.48 -40.68
C PRO A 186 -23.20 33.98 -40.71
N SER A 187 -24.48 33.59 -40.73
CA SER A 187 -24.87 32.17 -40.68
C SER A 187 -24.28 31.34 -41.82
N GLU A 188 -24.12 31.93 -43.01
CA GLU A 188 -23.45 31.30 -44.15
C GLU A 188 -21.96 31.02 -43.87
N LEU A 189 -21.24 31.98 -43.27
CA LEU A 189 -19.84 31.80 -42.91
C LEU A 189 -19.69 30.74 -41.81
N LEU A 190 -20.58 30.73 -40.81
CA LEU A 190 -20.59 29.69 -39.78
C LEU A 190 -20.80 28.30 -40.39
N GLN A 191 -21.72 28.16 -41.34
CA GLN A 191 -21.97 26.91 -42.05
C GLN A 191 -20.74 26.46 -42.87
N LYS A 192 -20.05 27.38 -43.55
CA LYS A 192 -18.79 27.07 -44.25
C LYS A 192 -17.72 26.52 -43.32
N TYR A 193 -17.61 27.03 -42.09
CA TYR A 193 -16.71 26.46 -41.09
C TYR A 193 -17.13 25.07 -40.60
N MET A 194 -18.43 24.82 -40.42
CA MET A 194 -18.91 23.46 -40.08
C MET A 194 -18.55 22.46 -41.18
N LEU A 195 -18.72 22.85 -42.45
CA LEU A 195 -18.31 22.04 -43.60
C LEU A 195 -16.80 21.86 -43.68
N ALA A 196 -16.01 22.90 -43.38
CA ALA A 196 -14.56 22.81 -43.33
C ALA A 196 -14.10 21.80 -42.25
N PHE A 197 -14.64 21.87 -41.03
CA PHE A 197 -14.33 20.88 -40.00
C PHE A 197 -14.72 19.46 -40.45
N ASP A 198 -15.87 19.29 -41.08
CA ASP A 198 -16.30 18.01 -41.67
C ASP A 198 -15.49 17.58 -42.89
N TYR A 199 -14.69 18.44 -43.50
CA TYR A 199 -13.81 18.07 -44.60
C TYR A 199 -12.44 17.62 -44.08
N PHE A 200 -11.88 18.37 -43.12
CA PHE A 200 -10.57 18.06 -42.53
C PHE A 200 -10.63 16.91 -41.53
N GLU A 201 -11.77 16.74 -40.84
CA GLU A 201 -12.09 15.62 -39.96
C GLU A 201 -13.40 14.93 -40.43
N PRO A 202 -13.38 14.23 -41.58
CA PRO A 202 -14.60 13.82 -42.22
C PRO A 202 -15.35 12.70 -41.49
N PRO A 203 -16.69 12.79 -41.43
CA PRO A 203 -17.53 11.75 -40.84
C PRO A 203 -17.61 10.45 -41.65
N THR A 204 -16.84 10.29 -42.73
CA THR A 204 -16.87 9.11 -43.61
C THR A 204 -16.27 7.82 -43.00
N TYR A 205 -16.14 7.74 -41.68
CA TYR A 205 -16.16 6.47 -40.94
C TYR A 205 -17.63 6.03 -40.76
N ASN A 206 -18.20 5.41 -41.79
CA ASN A 206 -19.62 4.99 -41.89
C ASN A 206 -20.32 4.75 -40.53
N GLY A 207 -21.05 5.76 -40.07
CA GLY A 207 -22.24 5.64 -39.22
C GLY A 207 -22.09 5.08 -37.80
N THR A 208 -20.93 4.57 -37.36
CA THR A 208 -20.77 4.02 -35.98
C THR A 208 -19.33 3.84 -35.48
N SER A 209 -18.27 3.97 -36.28
CA SER A 209 -16.96 3.45 -35.84
C SER A 209 -15.99 4.53 -35.35
N ALA A 210 -15.90 4.69 -34.02
CA ALA A 210 -14.77 5.35 -33.34
C ALA A 210 -13.48 4.47 -33.34
N SER A 211 -13.28 3.67 -34.39
CA SER A 211 -12.20 2.70 -34.54
C SER A 211 -11.55 2.83 -35.93
N GLY A 212 -10.25 3.15 -35.95
CA GLY A 212 -9.44 3.16 -37.17
C GLY A 212 -8.15 3.96 -37.00
N ALA A 213 -7.12 3.65 -37.79
CA ALA A 213 -5.80 4.30 -37.69
C ALA A 213 -5.84 5.80 -38.01
N ALA A 214 -6.74 6.24 -38.90
CA ALA A 214 -6.84 7.66 -39.29
C ALA A 214 -7.46 8.58 -38.21
N VAL A 215 -8.10 8.01 -37.18
CA VAL A 215 -8.62 8.74 -36.01
C VAL A 215 -7.46 9.19 -35.09
N GLY A 216 -6.29 8.57 -35.21
CA GLY A 216 -5.18 8.73 -34.28
C GLY A 216 -5.41 7.97 -32.97
N THR A 217 -4.42 8.07 -32.08
CA THR A 217 -4.31 7.41 -30.78
C THR A 217 -4.04 8.44 -29.67
N ALA A 218 -4.29 8.05 -28.42
CA ALA A 218 -4.04 8.84 -27.20
C ALA A 218 -4.32 10.35 -27.37
N ALA A 219 -3.33 11.23 -27.17
CA ALA A 219 -3.50 12.68 -27.21
C ALA A 219 -4.05 13.19 -28.56
N ASN A 220 -3.65 12.58 -29.68
CA ASN A 220 -4.15 12.96 -31.01
C ASN A 220 -5.65 12.65 -31.15
N ARG A 221 -6.07 11.46 -30.72
CA ARG A 221 -7.50 11.07 -30.69
C ARG A 221 -8.31 11.99 -29.79
N ILE A 222 -7.77 12.30 -28.61
CA ILE A 222 -8.42 13.15 -27.61
C ILE A 222 -8.63 14.57 -28.15
N ASN A 223 -7.60 15.18 -28.75
CA ASN A 223 -7.70 16.51 -29.33
C ASN A 223 -8.67 16.57 -30.52
N LYS A 224 -8.60 15.59 -31.44
CA LYS A 224 -9.58 15.48 -32.54
C LYS A 224 -11.00 15.30 -32.02
N GLY A 225 -11.17 14.44 -31.01
CA GLY A 225 -12.47 14.20 -30.38
C GLY A 225 -13.05 15.48 -29.79
N PHE A 226 -12.22 16.30 -29.14
CA PHE A 226 -12.63 17.61 -28.63
C PHE A 226 -13.06 18.58 -29.74
N VAL A 227 -12.32 18.65 -30.86
CA VAL A 227 -12.72 19.45 -32.03
C VAL A 227 -14.09 19.01 -32.54
N VAL A 228 -14.33 17.71 -32.65
CA VAL A 228 -15.61 17.15 -33.11
C VAL A 228 -16.75 17.44 -32.13
N VAL A 229 -16.50 17.38 -30.81
CA VAL A 229 -17.45 17.82 -29.78
C VAL A 229 -17.82 19.30 -29.97
N MET A 230 -16.83 20.17 -30.11
CA MET A 230 -17.07 21.61 -30.28
C MET A 230 -17.79 21.92 -31.59
N ARG A 231 -17.42 21.27 -32.69
CA ARG A 231 -18.15 21.36 -33.96
C ARG A 231 -19.62 20.94 -33.81
N GLY A 232 -19.88 19.85 -33.09
CA GLY A 232 -21.23 19.38 -32.80
C GLY A 232 -22.03 20.41 -32.02
N ILE A 233 -21.47 20.94 -30.93
CA ILE A 233 -22.12 21.95 -30.09
C ILE A 233 -22.35 23.25 -30.86
N ILE A 234 -21.34 23.80 -31.55
CA ILE A 234 -21.45 25.04 -32.33
C ILE A 234 -22.50 24.88 -33.43
N GLY A 235 -22.49 23.76 -34.16
CA GLY A 235 -23.42 23.47 -35.25
C GLY A 235 -24.82 23.00 -34.83
N SER A 236 -25.09 22.82 -33.54
CA SER A 236 -26.33 22.21 -33.01
C SER A 236 -26.58 20.79 -33.53
N ASP A 237 -25.51 19.98 -33.59
CA ASP A 237 -25.49 18.62 -34.13
C ASP A 237 -25.11 17.62 -33.03
N THR A 238 -26.13 16.94 -32.50
CA THR A 238 -25.97 16.01 -31.38
C THR A 238 -25.27 14.71 -31.77
N ASP A 239 -25.45 14.23 -33.00
CA ASP A 239 -24.78 13.02 -33.50
C ASP A 239 -23.26 13.23 -33.59
N LYS A 240 -22.84 14.40 -34.11
CA LYS A 240 -21.41 14.78 -34.12
C LYS A 240 -20.86 14.93 -32.71
N THR A 241 -21.63 15.54 -31.81
CA THR A 241 -21.21 15.66 -30.40
C THR A 241 -20.99 14.29 -29.77
N GLN A 242 -21.88 13.33 -30.03
CA GLN A 242 -21.74 11.95 -29.56
C GLN A 242 -20.48 11.27 -30.12
N VAL A 243 -20.19 11.41 -31.42
CA VAL A 243 -18.96 10.86 -32.03
C VAL A 243 -17.70 11.40 -31.35
N GLY A 244 -17.64 12.71 -31.11
CA GLY A 244 -16.51 13.33 -30.41
C GLY A 244 -16.35 12.79 -28.98
N ILE A 245 -17.46 12.62 -28.24
CA ILE A 245 -17.45 12.02 -26.89
C ILE A 245 -16.92 10.58 -26.93
N ASP A 246 -17.30 9.78 -27.92
CA ASP A 246 -16.82 8.39 -28.04
C ASP A 246 -15.32 8.32 -28.38
N MET A 247 -14.81 9.25 -29.21
CA MET A 247 -13.38 9.40 -29.47
C MET A 247 -12.61 9.72 -28.19
N LEU A 248 -13.11 10.68 -27.41
CA LEU A 248 -12.54 11.06 -26.12
C LEU A 248 -12.52 9.86 -25.16
N ARG A 249 -13.67 9.22 -24.90
CA ARG A 249 -13.76 8.06 -23.98
C ARG A 249 -12.72 6.99 -24.31
N ARG A 250 -12.59 6.63 -25.59
CA ARG A 250 -11.61 5.62 -26.05
C ARG A 250 -10.16 6.04 -25.83
N GLY A 251 -9.86 7.35 -25.86
CA GLY A 251 -8.51 7.87 -25.62
C GLY A 251 -8.06 7.79 -24.16
N TYR A 252 -8.98 7.72 -23.20
CA TYR A 252 -8.68 7.64 -21.76
C TYR A 252 -8.71 6.22 -21.19
N LEU A 253 -9.08 5.22 -22.01
CA LEU A 253 -9.00 3.81 -21.58
C LEU A 253 -7.54 3.40 -21.40
N THR A 254 -7.28 2.56 -20.40
CA THR A 254 -5.96 1.99 -20.20
C THR A 254 -5.63 0.99 -21.31
N VAL A 255 -4.38 1.02 -21.77
CA VAL A 255 -3.83 0.12 -22.78
C VAL A 255 -2.74 -0.76 -22.18
N THR A 256 -2.42 -1.85 -22.88
CA THR A 256 -1.31 -2.76 -22.52
C THR A 256 -0.15 -2.70 -23.53
N THR A 257 -0.35 -2.04 -24.67
CA THR A 257 0.65 -1.85 -25.73
C THR A 257 0.38 -0.55 -26.49
N GLY A 258 1.42 0.07 -27.05
CA GLY A 258 1.30 1.30 -27.85
C GLY A 258 0.96 2.55 -27.03
N ASP A 259 0.33 3.52 -27.68
CA ASP A 259 -0.02 4.84 -27.12
C ASP A 259 -1.19 4.77 -26.14
N GLY A 260 -1.07 5.52 -25.04
CA GLY A 260 -2.15 5.71 -24.07
C GLY A 260 -1.68 5.59 -22.62
N PHE A 261 -2.66 5.57 -21.71
CA PHE A 261 -2.43 5.37 -20.28
C PHE A 261 -2.28 3.89 -19.96
N TYR A 262 -1.36 3.56 -19.05
CA TYR A 262 -1.18 2.21 -18.54
C TYR A 262 -1.62 2.13 -17.08
N SER A 263 -1.85 0.91 -16.59
CA SER A 263 -2.32 0.67 -15.21
C SER A 263 -1.33 1.12 -14.14
N ASP A 264 -0.04 1.26 -14.47
CA ASP A 264 1.02 1.76 -13.58
C ASP A 264 1.12 3.30 -13.55
N GLY A 265 0.27 4.00 -14.29
CA GLY A 265 0.26 5.47 -14.40
C GLY A 265 1.15 6.02 -15.52
N THR A 266 1.85 5.16 -16.26
CA THR A 266 2.60 5.57 -17.45
C THR A 266 1.65 6.12 -18.52
N PHE A 267 2.07 7.20 -19.19
CA PHE A 267 1.48 7.62 -20.46
C PHE A 267 2.54 7.50 -21.56
N ILE A 268 2.28 6.66 -22.55
CA ILE A 268 3.12 6.52 -23.75
C ILE A 268 2.47 7.29 -24.90
N GLN A 269 3.31 7.98 -25.68
CA GLN A 269 2.94 8.50 -26.99
C GLN A 269 4.06 8.18 -28.00
N HIS A 270 3.70 8.13 -29.28
CA HIS A 270 4.60 7.74 -30.36
C HIS A 270 5.21 6.34 -30.12
N GLU A 271 4.36 5.43 -29.67
CA GLU A 271 4.52 4.00 -29.43
C GLU A 271 5.48 3.62 -28.29
N ASN A 272 6.48 4.45 -28.00
CA ASN A 272 7.61 4.08 -27.14
C ASN A 272 8.22 5.23 -26.30
N VAL A 273 7.60 6.42 -26.27
CA VAL A 273 8.12 7.58 -25.54
C VAL A 273 7.26 7.88 -24.31
N PRO A 274 7.83 7.88 -23.08
CA PRO A 274 7.16 8.37 -21.88
C PRO A 274 6.84 9.86 -21.98
N TYR A 275 5.57 10.21 -21.88
CA TYR A 275 5.10 11.55 -22.27
C TYR A 275 4.05 12.16 -21.34
N THR A 276 3.98 11.70 -20.08
CA THR A 276 2.95 12.09 -19.10
C THR A 276 2.73 13.60 -18.98
N THR A 277 3.80 14.41 -19.02
CA THR A 277 3.67 15.88 -18.91
C THR A 277 3.85 16.62 -20.23
N GLY A 278 4.15 15.93 -21.34
CA GLY A 278 4.04 16.51 -22.68
C GLY A 278 2.70 16.18 -23.32
N TYR A 279 2.60 15.21 -24.24
CA TYR A 279 1.31 14.82 -24.83
C TYR A 279 0.26 14.38 -23.80
N GLY A 280 0.68 13.84 -22.65
CA GLY A 280 -0.24 13.51 -21.55
C GLY A 280 -0.85 14.76 -20.90
N ALA A 281 -0.18 15.92 -20.95
CA ALA A 281 -0.77 17.18 -20.48
C ALA A 281 -1.91 17.64 -21.40
N ASP A 282 -1.78 17.49 -22.72
CA ASP A 282 -2.88 17.78 -23.67
C ASP A 282 -4.11 16.90 -23.36
N ALA A 283 -3.87 15.62 -23.07
CA ALA A 283 -4.93 14.69 -22.67
C ALA A 283 -5.63 15.15 -21.38
N LEU A 284 -4.89 15.62 -20.38
CA LEU A 284 -5.47 16.15 -19.14
C LEU A 284 -6.27 17.44 -19.38
N ALA A 285 -5.70 18.37 -20.16
CA ALA A 285 -6.32 19.63 -20.50
C ALA A 285 -7.70 19.40 -21.14
N ARG A 286 -7.77 18.53 -22.16
CA ARG A 286 -9.06 18.17 -22.80
C ARG A 286 -10.05 17.55 -21.82
N PHE A 287 -9.59 16.84 -20.78
CA PHE A 287 -10.51 16.33 -19.77
C PHE A 287 -11.05 17.47 -18.90
N ALA A 288 -10.19 18.38 -18.44
CA ALA A 288 -10.58 19.56 -17.70
C ALA A 288 -11.53 20.46 -18.52
N ASP A 289 -11.30 20.57 -19.83
CA ASP A 289 -12.16 21.32 -20.75
C ASP A 289 -13.58 20.77 -20.80
N LEU A 290 -13.76 19.44 -20.85
CA LEU A 290 -15.10 18.84 -20.80
C LEU A 290 -15.83 19.20 -19.50
N PHE A 291 -15.11 19.25 -18.37
CA PHE A 291 -15.70 19.67 -17.09
C PHE A 291 -16.16 21.12 -17.11
N ARG A 292 -15.36 22.04 -17.65
CA ARG A 292 -15.74 23.45 -17.78
C ARG A 292 -16.92 23.58 -18.74
N LEU A 293 -16.78 23.01 -19.94
CA LEU A 293 -17.75 23.06 -21.03
C LEU A 293 -19.16 22.65 -20.57
N PHE A 294 -19.28 21.55 -19.83
CA PHE A 294 -20.57 21.02 -19.42
C PHE A 294 -20.97 21.38 -17.97
N GLU A 295 -20.34 22.38 -17.34
CA GLU A 295 -20.70 22.80 -15.97
C GLU A 295 -22.17 23.25 -15.87
N GLY A 296 -22.89 22.78 -14.85
CA GLY A 296 -24.32 23.07 -14.70
C GLY A 296 -25.26 22.44 -15.73
N THR A 297 -24.77 21.54 -16.61
CA THR A 297 -25.59 20.86 -17.64
C THR A 297 -25.58 19.34 -17.47
N LYS A 298 -26.51 18.64 -18.13
CA LYS A 298 -26.49 17.17 -18.22
C LYS A 298 -25.42 16.64 -19.18
N GLY A 299 -24.67 17.47 -19.91
CA GLY A 299 -23.68 17.00 -20.89
C GLY A 299 -22.63 16.05 -20.31
N MET A 300 -22.27 16.21 -19.01
CA MET A 300 -21.35 15.28 -18.34
C MET A 300 -21.95 13.90 -18.01
N SER A 301 -23.28 13.74 -17.95
CA SER A 301 -23.88 12.42 -17.69
C SER A 301 -23.66 11.45 -18.86
N ALA A 302 -23.44 11.96 -20.07
CA ALA A 302 -23.00 11.16 -21.22
C ALA A 302 -21.52 10.75 -21.13
N TYR A 303 -20.73 11.36 -20.24
CA TYR A 303 -19.35 10.97 -19.96
C TYR A 303 -19.25 10.06 -18.71
N THR A 304 -20.29 9.26 -18.46
CA THR A 304 -20.38 8.29 -17.35
C THR A 304 -19.46 7.07 -17.55
N GLY A 305 -18.15 7.33 -17.61
CA GLY A 305 -17.05 6.41 -17.34
C GLY A 305 -16.01 7.02 -16.39
N SER A 306 -16.41 8.08 -15.67
CA SER A 306 -15.56 9.13 -15.09
C SER A 306 -14.69 8.73 -13.89
N SER A 307 -14.84 7.55 -13.29
CA SER A 307 -14.01 7.14 -12.15
C SER A 307 -12.56 6.85 -12.53
N ALA A 308 -12.32 6.29 -13.73
CA ALA A 308 -10.99 5.93 -14.19
C ALA A 308 -10.05 7.14 -14.30
N ILE A 309 -10.57 8.34 -14.57
CA ILE A 309 -9.72 9.50 -14.81
C ILE A 309 -9.34 10.22 -13.51
N PHE A 310 -10.18 10.15 -12.47
CA PHE A 310 -9.74 10.56 -11.14
C PHE A 310 -8.57 9.72 -10.67
N ASN A 311 -8.57 8.41 -10.97
CA ASN A 311 -7.42 7.55 -10.71
C ASN A 311 -6.17 8.02 -11.48
N LEU A 312 -6.30 8.48 -12.73
CA LEU A 312 -5.17 9.03 -13.49
C LEU A 312 -4.53 10.27 -12.83
N LEU A 313 -5.32 11.10 -12.13
CA LEU A 313 -4.75 12.22 -11.35
C LEU A 313 -3.76 11.74 -10.29
N ASP A 314 -4.09 10.64 -9.61
CA ASP A 314 -3.27 10.08 -8.53
C ASP A 314 -2.08 9.28 -9.03
N ILE A 315 -2.25 8.48 -10.09
CA ILE A 315 -1.22 7.54 -10.54
C ILE A 315 -0.32 8.10 -11.65
N ALA A 316 -0.80 9.03 -12.49
CA ALA A 316 -0.04 9.58 -13.60
C ALA A 316 0.45 11.01 -13.33
N TYR A 317 -0.46 11.92 -12.96
CA TYR A 317 -0.15 13.35 -12.97
C TYR A 317 0.48 13.86 -11.67
N ALA A 318 -0.11 13.58 -10.50
CA ALA A 318 0.44 14.04 -9.22
C ALA A 318 1.88 13.54 -8.96
N PRO A 319 2.26 12.29 -9.31
CA PRO A 319 3.64 11.83 -9.20
C PRO A 319 4.62 12.60 -10.08
N ALA A 320 4.19 13.03 -11.27
CA ALA A 320 5.01 13.70 -12.28
C ALA A 320 5.26 15.20 -12.01
N LEU A 321 4.85 15.71 -10.84
CA LEU A 321 5.05 17.09 -10.42
C LEU A 321 5.91 17.17 -9.15
N TYR A 322 6.78 18.16 -9.05
CA TYR A 322 7.39 18.59 -7.80
C TYR A 322 7.08 20.07 -7.59
N LYS A 323 6.20 20.38 -6.64
CA LYS A 323 5.63 21.73 -6.49
C LYS A 323 5.11 22.24 -7.86
N ASN A 324 5.47 23.46 -8.26
CA ASN A 324 5.09 24.06 -9.54
C ASN A 324 5.99 23.68 -10.72
N GLU A 325 6.60 22.49 -10.73
CA GLU A 325 7.50 22.03 -11.79
C GLU A 325 7.19 20.57 -12.19
N THR A 326 7.37 20.24 -13.48
CA THR A 326 7.21 18.90 -14.02
C THR A 326 8.50 18.09 -13.90
N LEU A 327 8.41 16.78 -13.73
CA LEU A 327 9.57 15.90 -13.87
C LEU A 327 9.94 15.77 -15.35
N ASP A 328 11.09 16.33 -15.73
CA ASP A 328 11.47 16.51 -17.14
C ASP A 328 11.60 15.20 -17.93
N MET A 329 11.87 14.09 -17.26
CA MET A 329 11.89 12.76 -17.88
C MET A 329 10.54 12.35 -18.50
N THR A 330 9.45 13.07 -18.19
CA THR A 330 8.10 12.81 -18.72
C THR A 330 7.68 13.78 -19.84
N ARG A 331 8.62 14.61 -20.34
CA ARG A 331 8.36 15.66 -21.34
C ARG A 331 8.80 15.31 -22.78
N GLY A 332 9.44 14.17 -22.99
CA GLY A 332 9.96 13.78 -24.30
C GLY A 332 10.86 14.86 -24.91
N ARG A 333 10.72 15.12 -26.23
CA ARG A 333 11.58 16.09 -26.94
C ARG A 333 11.39 17.55 -26.50
N THR A 334 10.33 17.90 -25.76
CA THR A 334 10.02 19.31 -25.48
C THR A 334 11.00 19.98 -24.51
N ILE A 335 11.86 19.19 -23.83
CA ILE A 335 12.98 19.72 -23.05
C ILE A 335 13.95 20.56 -23.91
N ALA A 336 13.98 20.33 -25.22
CA ALA A 336 14.81 21.06 -26.18
C ALA A 336 14.20 22.40 -26.64
N ILE A 337 13.03 22.78 -26.15
CA ILE A 337 12.30 23.98 -26.60
C ILE A 337 12.18 24.98 -25.43
N PRO A 338 12.83 26.16 -25.48
CA PRO A 338 12.91 27.11 -24.36
C PRO A 338 11.57 27.77 -24.00
N SER A 339 10.62 27.82 -24.94
CA SER A 339 9.25 28.31 -24.65
C SER A 339 8.44 27.33 -23.81
N ASN A 340 8.81 26.05 -23.82
CA ASN A 340 8.12 24.98 -23.10
C ASN A 340 8.78 24.78 -21.74
N LYS A 341 8.63 25.78 -20.87
CA LYS A 341 9.21 25.77 -19.53
C LYS A 341 8.49 24.77 -18.63
N SER A 342 9.24 24.03 -17.81
CA SER A 342 8.71 22.99 -16.92
C SER A 342 7.68 23.57 -15.93
N GLU A 343 7.89 24.81 -15.48
CA GLU A 343 7.00 25.52 -14.56
C GLU A 343 5.69 25.99 -15.19
N ASN A 344 5.71 26.41 -16.46
CA ASN A 344 4.49 26.81 -17.16
C ASN A 344 3.59 25.59 -17.40
N MET A 345 4.20 24.47 -17.80
CA MET A 345 3.50 23.20 -18.01
C MET A 345 2.90 22.68 -16.69
N ALA A 346 3.67 22.73 -15.60
CA ALA A 346 3.18 22.34 -14.28
C ALA A 346 2.00 23.20 -13.81
N ASN A 347 2.08 24.53 -13.98
CA ASN A 347 0.98 25.42 -13.63
C ASN A 347 -0.30 25.09 -14.42
N THR A 348 -0.18 24.80 -15.71
CA THR A 348 -1.32 24.38 -16.55
C THR A 348 -1.92 23.06 -16.03
N ILE A 349 -1.08 22.05 -15.78
CA ILE A 349 -1.50 20.75 -15.23
C ILE A 349 -2.17 20.92 -13.86
N LEU A 350 -1.62 21.77 -12.97
CA LEU A 350 -2.19 22.04 -11.65
C LEU A 350 -3.55 22.74 -11.75
N TYR A 351 -3.72 23.66 -12.69
CA TYR A 351 -5.01 24.28 -13.00
C TYR A 351 -6.03 23.26 -13.50
N ASP A 352 -5.62 22.34 -14.38
CA ASP A 352 -6.47 21.27 -14.89
C ASP A 352 -6.85 20.26 -13.79
N ILE A 353 -5.90 19.83 -12.95
CA ILE A 353 -6.15 19.00 -11.77
C ILE A 353 -7.20 19.66 -10.87
N TYR A 354 -7.03 20.96 -10.57
CA TYR A 354 -7.99 21.67 -9.73
C TYR A 354 -9.38 21.73 -10.38
N THR A 355 -9.44 22.06 -11.67
CA THR A 355 -10.67 22.10 -12.45
C THR A 355 -11.43 20.77 -12.37
N ILE A 356 -10.74 19.65 -12.64
CA ILE A 356 -11.32 18.31 -12.61
C ILE A 356 -11.79 17.96 -11.19
N SER A 357 -11.01 18.30 -10.17
CA SER A 357 -11.31 17.97 -8.78
C SER A 357 -12.61 18.58 -8.25
N LYS A 358 -13.04 19.74 -8.80
CA LYS A 358 -14.25 20.45 -8.36
C LYS A 358 -15.53 19.60 -8.49
N ARG A 359 -15.53 18.57 -9.33
CA ARG A 359 -16.69 17.67 -9.52
C ARG A 359 -16.66 16.39 -8.68
N ASN A 360 -15.51 16.02 -8.10
CA ASN A 360 -15.43 14.88 -7.19
C ASN A 360 -15.38 15.37 -5.74
N LEU A 361 -16.57 15.53 -5.14
CA LEU A 361 -16.74 16.04 -3.78
C LEU A 361 -15.94 15.27 -2.72
N VAL A 362 -15.64 13.99 -2.96
CA VAL A 362 -14.89 13.15 -2.00
C VAL A 362 -13.41 13.56 -1.95
N SER A 363 -12.80 13.84 -3.12
CA SER A 363 -11.35 14.10 -3.22
C SER A 363 -10.99 15.58 -3.44
N ILE A 364 -11.98 16.47 -3.55
CA ILE A 364 -11.76 17.91 -3.82
C ILE A 364 -10.78 18.55 -2.83
N LYS A 365 -10.83 18.19 -1.54
CA LYS A 365 -9.92 18.73 -0.51
C LYS A 365 -8.46 18.30 -0.75
N THR A 366 -8.24 17.05 -1.14
CA THR A 366 -6.91 16.51 -1.43
C THR A 366 -6.25 17.26 -2.58
N TYR A 367 -6.97 17.44 -3.69
CA TYR A 367 -6.43 18.14 -4.86
C TYR A 367 -6.35 19.66 -4.67
N LYS A 368 -7.27 20.28 -3.93
CA LYS A 368 -7.12 21.69 -3.50
C LYS A 368 -5.82 21.89 -2.72
N ASN A 369 -5.53 21.03 -1.74
CA ASN A 369 -4.31 21.10 -0.96
C ASN A 369 -3.07 20.88 -1.85
N LEU A 370 -3.09 19.87 -2.73
CA LEU A 370 -2.01 19.62 -3.70
C LEU A 370 -1.72 20.87 -4.53
N VAL A 371 -2.75 21.46 -5.13
CA VAL A 371 -2.58 22.61 -6.03
C VAL A 371 -2.15 23.85 -5.27
N LYS A 372 -2.84 24.21 -4.17
CA LYS A 372 -2.51 25.38 -3.37
C LYS A 372 -1.08 25.30 -2.85
N SER A 373 -0.70 24.17 -2.23
CA SER A 373 0.65 24.01 -1.69
C SER A 373 1.74 24.01 -2.76
N SER A 374 1.46 23.51 -3.96
CA SER A 374 2.41 23.50 -5.08
C SER A 374 2.72 24.91 -5.60
N ILE A 375 1.74 25.81 -5.57
CA ILE A 375 1.90 27.18 -6.09
C ILE A 375 2.14 28.23 -5.01
N PHE A 376 1.89 27.94 -3.72
CA PHE A 376 1.84 28.94 -2.65
C PHE A 376 3.11 29.80 -2.58
N GLU A 377 4.27 29.17 -2.41
CA GLU A 377 5.56 29.87 -2.34
C GLU A 377 5.87 30.65 -3.62
N ARG A 378 5.65 30.02 -4.78
CA ARG A 378 5.95 30.62 -6.09
C ARG A 378 5.02 31.80 -6.41
N SER A 379 3.78 31.78 -5.94
CA SER A 379 2.78 32.82 -6.20
C SER A 379 3.16 34.18 -5.64
N SER A 380 4.10 34.24 -4.69
CA SER A 380 4.68 35.49 -4.18
C SER A 380 5.63 36.20 -5.15
N LYS A 381 6.01 35.56 -6.25
CA LYS A 381 6.96 36.10 -7.23
C LYS A 381 6.23 36.88 -8.32
N ALA A 382 6.72 38.07 -8.65
CA ALA A 382 6.08 38.99 -9.58
C ALA A 382 5.85 38.41 -11.00
N ASP A 383 6.64 37.42 -11.39
CA ASP A 383 6.57 36.77 -12.70
C ASP A 383 5.66 35.53 -12.74
N PHE A 384 5.08 35.11 -11.61
CA PHE A 384 4.30 33.87 -11.52
C PHE A 384 3.12 33.83 -12.49
N TYR A 385 2.31 34.90 -12.54
CA TYR A 385 1.13 34.96 -13.39
C TYR A 385 1.43 35.33 -14.85
N ALA A 386 2.67 35.74 -15.17
CA ALA A 386 2.99 36.43 -16.42
C ALA A 386 2.74 35.59 -17.70
N SER A 387 2.81 34.26 -17.60
CA SER A 387 2.59 33.33 -18.71
C SER A 387 1.19 32.70 -18.72
N MET A 388 0.37 32.96 -17.70
CA MET A 388 -0.95 32.33 -17.55
C MET A 388 -2.02 33.00 -18.44
N THR A 389 -3.15 32.33 -18.60
CA THR A 389 -4.40 32.95 -19.04
C THR A 389 -5.04 33.74 -17.88
N ILE A 390 -5.97 34.66 -18.19
CA ILE A 390 -6.70 35.41 -17.16
C ILE A 390 -7.53 34.45 -16.27
N PRO A 391 -8.28 33.47 -16.82
CA PRO A 391 -9.00 32.45 -16.02
C PRO A 391 -8.11 31.64 -15.07
N GLU A 392 -6.92 31.21 -15.52
CA GLU A 392 -5.97 30.48 -14.68
C GLU A 392 -5.51 31.34 -13.50
N ALA A 393 -5.11 32.57 -13.77
CA ALA A 393 -4.65 33.50 -12.73
C ALA A 393 -5.77 33.82 -11.72
N GLN A 394 -7.00 34.06 -12.20
CA GLN A 394 -8.17 34.26 -11.34
C GLN A 394 -8.42 33.03 -10.45
N THR A 395 -8.42 31.83 -11.05
CA THR A 395 -8.65 30.58 -10.33
C THR A 395 -7.61 30.32 -9.24
N PHE A 396 -6.34 30.62 -9.52
CA PHE A 396 -5.28 30.50 -8.52
C PHE A 396 -5.38 31.55 -7.43
N GLN A 397 -5.70 32.81 -7.76
CA GLN A 397 -5.92 33.83 -6.73
C GLN A 397 -7.10 33.45 -5.80
N GLU A 398 -8.20 32.93 -6.33
CA GLU A 398 -9.31 32.40 -5.54
C GLU A 398 -8.86 31.28 -4.59
N LEU A 399 -8.10 30.31 -5.11
CA LEU A 399 -7.60 29.19 -4.30
C LEU A 399 -6.60 29.63 -3.23
N LEU A 400 -5.73 30.60 -3.55
CA LEU A 400 -4.75 31.15 -2.60
C LEU A 400 -5.44 31.91 -1.46
N GLN A 401 -6.57 32.56 -1.74
CA GLN A 401 -7.39 33.27 -0.74
C GLN A 401 -8.25 32.32 0.12
N ASP A 402 -8.48 31.07 -0.32
CA ASP A 402 -9.26 30.08 0.43
C ASP A 402 -8.52 29.63 1.71
N SER A 403 -8.86 30.23 2.85
CA SER A 403 -8.26 29.94 4.16
C SER A 403 -8.59 28.54 4.71
N SER A 404 -9.56 27.83 4.11
CA SER A 404 -9.92 26.45 4.51
C SER A 404 -9.00 25.38 3.91
N THR A 405 -8.16 25.77 2.94
CA THR A 405 -7.23 24.89 2.22
C THR A 405 -5.79 25.13 2.71
N SER A 406 -5.05 24.05 2.98
CA SER A 406 -3.67 24.14 3.45
C SER A 406 -2.71 24.61 2.35
N SER A 407 -1.74 25.44 2.71
CA SER A 407 -0.60 25.83 1.86
C SER A 407 0.63 24.94 2.09
N GLU A 408 0.59 24.03 3.05
CA GLU A 408 1.70 23.13 3.34
C GLU A 408 1.78 22.01 2.30
N TYR A 409 2.96 21.84 1.72
CA TYR A 409 3.21 20.80 0.72
C TYR A 409 3.34 19.45 1.41
N LEU A 410 2.55 18.47 0.96
CA LEU A 410 2.54 17.13 1.54
C LEU A 410 3.73 16.32 1.01
N GLU A 411 4.72 16.12 1.86
CA GLU A 411 5.96 15.39 1.53
C GLU A 411 5.91 13.92 1.98
N GLU A 412 4.75 13.29 1.90
CA GLU A 412 4.57 11.87 2.24
C GLU A 412 5.58 11.00 1.46
N PRO A 413 6.32 10.11 2.14
CA PRO A 413 7.23 9.17 1.51
C PRO A 413 6.53 8.29 0.47
N LYS A 414 6.98 8.34 -0.77
CA LYS A 414 6.47 7.51 -1.88
C LYS A 414 7.62 7.01 -2.74
N ASN A 415 7.51 5.77 -3.20
CA ASN A 415 8.35 5.24 -4.27
C ASN A 415 7.42 4.61 -5.32
N ILE A 416 7.62 4.96 -6.59
CA ILE A 416 6.74 4.57 -7.69
C ILE A 416 7.61 4.07 -8.82
N MET A 417 7.44 2.80 -9.18
CA MET A 417 8.00 2.23 -10.42
C MET A 417 6.95 2.32 -11.52
N MET A 418 7.19 3.18 -12.52
CA MET A 418 6.44 3.22 -13.78
C MET A 418 7.12 2.25 -14.76
N SER A 419 6.88 0.96 -14.55
CA SER A 419 7.57 -0.14 -15.25
C SER A 419 7.45 -0.01 -16.77
N ARG A 420 6.26 0.33 -17.30
CA ARG A 420 6.07 0.52 -18.74
C ARG A 420 6.91 1.68 -19.30
N ALA A 421 7.12 2.73 -18.51
CA ALA A 421 7.93 3.89 -18.87
C ALA A 421 9.43 3.64 -18.68
N SER A 422 9.83 2.55 -18.02
CA SER A 422 11.20 2.37 -17.52
C SER A 422 11.64 3.56 -16.64
N GLN A 423 10.73 4.08 -15.81
CA GLN A 423 10.99 5.24 -14.93
C GLN A 423 10.69 4.93 -13.47
N MET A 424 11.47 5.51 -12.57
CA MET A 424 11.20 5.46 -11.13
C MET A 424 11.12 6.86 -10.56
N ILE A 425 10.13 7.09 -9.69
CA ILE A 425 9.95 8.33 -8.94
C ILE A 425 10.09 8.00 -7.47
N ASP A 426 10.94 8.74 -6.77
CA ASP A 426 11.07 8.67 -5.32
C ASP A 426 10.78 10.03 -4.69
N GLN A 427 9.88 10.07 -3.72
CA GLN A 427 9.56 11.26 -2.94
C GLN A 427 9.82 10.96 -1.47
N LYS A 428 10.46 11.91 -0.80
CA LYS A 428 10.68 11.93 0.66
C LYS A 428 10.54 13.39 1.14
N PRO A 429 10.51 13.62 2.46
CA PRO A 429 10.62 14.97 3.01
C PRO A 429 11.79 15.74 2.39
N GLY A 430 11.50 16.94 1.89
CA GLY A 430 12.44 17.88 1.27
C GLY A 430 12.87 17.60 -0.18
N TYR A 431 12.53 16.45 -0.79
CA TYR A 431 12.95 16.18 -2.18
C TYR A 431 12.04 15.22 -2.97
N LYS A 432 12.17 15.29 -4.29
CA LYS A 432 11.71 14.28 -5.23
C LYS A 432 12.82 13.93 -6.22
N ALA A 433 13.06 12.65 -6.47
CA ALA A 433 14.00 12.17 -7.48
C ALA A 433 13.23 11.47 -8.62
N GLY A 434 13.64 11.73 -9.86
CA GLY A 434 13.17 11.03 -11.05
C GLY A 434 14.33 10.33 -11.75
N LEU A 435 14.20 9.02 -11.97
CA LEU A 435 15.16 8.22 -12.72
C LEU A 435 14.56 7.79 -14.04
N SER A 436 15.26 8.08 -15.13
CA SER A 436 14.89 7.74 -16.49
C SER A 436 15.81 6.66 -17.07
N MET A 437 15.24 5.50 -17.38
CA MET A 437 15.90 4.36 -18.02
C MET A 437 15.28 4.08 -19.41
N PHE A 438 15.89 3.19 -20.17
CA PHE A 438 15.40 2.77 -21.48
C PHE A 438 15.44 1.26 -21.62
N SER A 439 14.61 0.73 -22.51
CA SER A 439 14.41 -0.71 -22.63
C SER A 439 14.21 -1.10 -24.10
N LYS A 440 13.85 -2.35 -24.36
CA LYS A 440 13.49 -2.80 -25.72
C LYS A 440 12.28 -2.07 -26.29
N ASN A 441 11.36 -1.65 -25.41
CA ASN A 441 10.06 -1.09 -25.77
C ASN A 441 9.89 0.38 -25.37
N VAL A 442 10.96 1.00 -24.85
CA VAL A 442 11.01 2.41 -24.45
C VAL A 442 12.29 3.00 -25.00
N SER A 443 12.17 4.05 -25.81
CA SER A 443 13.32 4.69 -26.44
C SER A 443 14.17 5.45 -25.43
N ALA A 444 15.49 5.49 -25.64
CA ALA A 444 16.41 6.30 -24.83
C ALA A 444 16.07 7.81 -24.88
N PHE A 445 15.55 8.26 -26.02
CA PHE A 445 15.10 9.63 -26.26
C PHE A 445 14.22 9.66 -27.51
N GLU A 446 13.58 10.79 -27.76
CA GLU A 446 12.84 11.05 -29.00
C GLU A 446 13.56 12.12 -29.82
N TYR A 447 13.73 11.87 -31.12
CA TYR A 447 14.07 12.85 -32.15
C TYR A 447 12.96 12.93 -33.17
N LEU A 448 12.35 14.11 -33.34
CA LEU A 448 11.25 14.34 -34.27
C LEU A 448 11.17 15.82 -34.61
N SER A 449 10.94 16.14 -35.88
CA SER A 449 10.82 17.52 -36.39
C SER A 449 12.00 18.40 -35.97
N ASP A 450 13.21 17.94 -36.24
CA ASP A 450 14.47 18.61 -35.88
C ASP A 450 14.56 19.08 -34.41
N THR A 451 13.98 18.32 -33.48
CA THR A 451 13.92 18.65 -32.06
C THR A 451 14.57 17.55 -31.23
N ASN A 452 15.33 17.96 -30.20
CA ASN A 452 16.07 17.11 -29.26
C ASN A 452 17.26 16.36 -29.89
N LEU A 453 18.07 17.11 -30.65
CA LEU A 453 19.24 16.62 -31.41
C LEU A 453 20.35 16.00 -30.55
N LEU A 454 20.37 16.25 -29.24
CA LEU A 454 21.41 15.78 -28.31
C LEU A 454 20.85 14.90 -27.18
N GLY A 455 19.62 14.39 -27.30
CA GLY A 455 18.91 13.68 -26.22
C GLY A 455 19.46 12.30 -25.84
N PHE A 456 20.49 11.78 -26.50
CA PHE A 456 20.92 10.36 -26.43
C PHE A 456 21.02 9.72 -25.04
N TYR A 457 21.37 10.48 -24.00
CA TYR A 457 21.56 9.98 -22.64
C TYR A 457 20.39 10.28 -21.68
N THR A 458 19.29 10.90 -22.13
CA THR A 458 18.15 11.26 -21.26
C THR A 458 17.40 10.05 -20.68
N GLY A 459 17.49 8.90 -21.34
CA GLY A 459 16.98 7.62 -20.86
C GLY A 459 18.10 6.67 -20.42
N ALA A 460 19.37 7.05 -20.43
CA ALA A 460 20.50 6.16 -20.14
C ALA A 460 20.82 6.08 -18.64
N GLY A 461 19.80 6.05 -17.79
CA GLY A 461 19.94 6.10 -16.33
C GLY A 461 20.17 7.52 -15.80
N ALA A 462 19.55 8.52 -16.42
CA ALA A 462 19.62 9.90 -15.98
C ALA A 462 18.78 10.09 -14.71
N LEU A 463 19.39 10.64 -13.66
CA LEU A 463 18.79 10.83 -12.34
C LEU A 463 18.67 12.33 -12.03
N SER A 464 17.44 12.84 -11.98
CA SER A 464 17.12 14.22 -11.65
C SER A 464 16.68 14.35 -10.20
N LEU A 465 17.34 15.19 -9.40
CA LEU A 465 16.99 15.47 -8.01
C LEU A 465 16.34 16.86 -7.88
N TYR A 466 15.07 16.91 -7.48
CA TYR A 466 14.31 18.13 -7.23
C TYR A 466 14.23 18.39 -5.73
N ASN A 467 14.85 19.47 -5.25
CA ASN A 467 14.88 19.87 -3.84
C ASN A 467 14.52 21.36 -3.64
N GLY A 468 14.02 22.01 -4.70
CA GLY A 468 13.57 23.40 -4.69
C GLY A 468 14.67 24.44 -4.90
N ASP A 469 15.84 24.07 -5.43
CA ASP A 469 16.93 24.98 -5.81
C ASP A 469 16.85 25.52 -7.24
N ASP A 470 15.80 25.13 -7.99
CA ASP A 470 15.54 25.55 -9.36
C ASP A 470 16.64 25.16 -10.39
N ALA A 471 17.45 24.12 -10.10
CA ALA A 471 18.60 23.74 -10.93
C ALA A 471 18.25 23.32 -12.38
N PHE A 472 17.03 22.89 -12.66
CA PHE A 472 16.60 22.48 -14.01
C PHE A 472 15.98 23.62 -14.84
N LYS A 473 15.81 24.81 -14.23
CA LYS A 473 15.15 25.96 -14.88
C LYS A 473 16.11 26.79 -15.72
N GLY A 474 15.52 27.64 -16.56
CA GLY A 474 16.28 28.60 -17.36
C GLY A 474 17.10 27.91 -18.44
N ASN A 475 18.43 28.09 -18.42
CA ASN A 475 19.34 27.65 -19.47
C ASN A 475 20.02 26.30 -19.19
N TYR A 476 19.39 25.42 -18.40
CA TYR A 476 19.95 24.11 -18.05
C TYR A 476 20.32 23.26 -19.26
N TYR A 477 19.33 22.86 -20.06
CA TYR A 477 19.53 21.97 -21.20
C TYR A 477 20.58 22.43 -22.23
N PRO A 478 20.63 23.71 -22.66
CA PRO A 478 21.65 24.14 -23.62
C PRO A 478 23.06 24.19 -23.00
N THR A 479 23.23 24.19 -21.68
CA THR A 479 24.55 24.41 -21.03
C THR A 479 25.07 23.21 -20.21
N VAL A 480 24.22 22.29 -19.78
CA VAL A 480 24.60 21.15 -18.91
C VAL A 480 25.62 20.22 -19.58
N GLY A 481 25.57 20.12 -20.91
CA GLY A 481 26.24 19.09 -21.68
C GLY A 481 25.42 17.81 -21.64
N MET A 482 24.59 17.60 -22.66
CA MET A 482 23.59 16.52 -22.73
C MET A 482 24.19 15.10 -22.68
N THR A 483 25.49 14.95 -22.90
CA THR A 483 26.20 13.68 -22.74
C THR A 483 26.66 13.41 -21.30
N SER A 484 26.49 14.35 -20.39
CA SER A 484 27.00 14.34 -19.01
C SER A 484 25.88 14.60 -17.99
N LEU A 485 24.72 13.98 -18.20
CA LEU A 485 23.57 14.09 -17.29
C LEU A 485 23.84 13.30 -15.99
N PRO A 486 23.45 13.81 -14.81
CA PRO A 486 23.66 13.12 -13.53
C PRO A 486 23.07 11.69 -13.56
N GLY A 487 23.75 10.74 -12.90
CA GLY A 487 23.38 9.34 -12.86
C GLY A 487 23.88 8.49 -14.04
N THR A 488 24.15 9.09 -15.20
CA THR A 488 24.53 8.35 -16.41
C THR A 488 25.95 7.79 -16.34
N THR A 489 26.20 6.69 -17.07
CA THR A 489 27.56 6.27 -17.46
C THR A 489 27.71 6.55 -18.94
N THR A 490 28.71 7.35 -19.30
CA THR A 490 28.84 7.99 -20.62
C THR A 490 30.25 7.86 -21.16
N ASP A 491 30.35 7.81 -22.49
CA ASP A 491 31.56 7.92 -23.28
C ASP A 491 31.54 9.16 -24.19
N LEU A 492 30.61 10.09 -23.92
CA LEU A 492 30.46 11.38 -24.59
C LEU A 492 30.13 11.28 -26.09
N LYS A 493 29.75 10.10 -26.59
CA LYS A 493 29.48 9.88 -28.00
C LYS A 493 28.09 10.36 -28.40
N THR A 494 27.97 10.98 -29.56
CA THR A 494 26.70 11.38 -30.17
C THR A 494 26.58 10.81 -31.58
N ARG A 495 25.41 10.97 -32.21
CA ARG A 495 25.19 10.76 -33.65
C ARG A 495 24.78 12.06 -34.31
N ASP A 496 25.07 12.20 -35.60
CA ASP A 496 24.51 13.29 -36.41
C ASP A 496 23.12 12.90 -36.89
N LEU A 497 22.09 13.41 -36.21
CA LEU A 497 20.69 13.14 -36.53
C LEU A 497 20.17 13.93 -37.74
N LYS A 498 21.00 14.80 -38.33
CA LYS A 498 20.66 15.56 -39.53
C LYS A 498 21.32 15.01 -40.79
N ALA A 499 22.12 13.95 -40.66
CA ALA A 499 22.76 13.31 -41.80
C ALA A 499 21.70 12.68 -42.73
N GLU A 500 22.01 12.62 -44.03
CA GLU A 500 21.15 11.97 -45.02
C GLU A 500 20.85 10.52 -44.61
N GLY A 501 19.56 10.16 -44.56
CA GLY A 501 19.10 8.84 -44.12
C GLY A 501 18.78 8.71 -42.63
N ALA A 502 18.92 9.77 -41.82
CA ALA A 502 18.41 9.76 -40.44
C ALA A 502 16.87 9.72 -40.43
N GLU A 503 16.31 8.81 -39.63
CA GLU A 503 14.86 8.62 -39.49
C GLU A 503 14.32 9.45 -38.32
N GLU A 504 13.29 10.26 -38.59
CA GLU A 504 12.51 10.91 -37.53
C GLU A 504 11.60 9.89 -36.82
N ASN A 505 11.31 10.14 -35.54
CA ASN A 505 10.47 9.31 -34.68
C ASN A 505 10.91 7.84 -34.59
N LYS A 506 12.22 7.59 -34.79
CA LYS A 506 12.82 6.27 -34.67
C LYS A 506 12.91 5.83 -33.20
N LEU A 507 12.63 4.55 -32.95
CA LEU A 507 12.96 3.89 -31.69
C LEU A 507 14.48 3.74 -31.55
N TYR A 508 15.04 4.23 -30.44
CA TYR A 508 16.43 4.00 -30.02
C TYR A 508 16.43 3.05 -28.81
N PRO A 509 16.32 1.73 -29.05
CA PRO A 509 16.04 0.76 -28.00
C PRO A 509 17.31 0.35 -27.25
N ASN A 510 17.10 -0.26 -26.10
CA ASN A 510 18.12 -1.08 -25.45
C ASN A 510 18.14 -2.49 -26.06
N THR A 511 19.32 -3.04 -26.34
CA THR A 511 19.44 -4.43 -26.80
C THR A 511 19.30 -5.44 -25.66
N GLU A 512 19.63 -5.01 -24.45
CA GLU A 512 19.48 -5.82 -23.23
C GLU A 512 18.02 -5.77 -22.75
N SER A 513 17.52 -6.87 -22.17
CA SER A 513 16.11 -6.96 -21.70
C SER A 513 15.90 -6.55 -20.24
N TRP A 514 16.97 -6.34 -19.48
CA TRP A 514 16.89 -6.15 -18.04
C TRP A 514 16.74 -4.67 -17.68
N THR A 515 15.51 -4.13 -17.73
CA THR A 515 15.22 -2.74 -17.31
C THR A 515 13.89 -2.66 -16.56
N GLY A 516 13.93 -2.36 -15.27
CA GLY A 516 12.74 -2.20 -14.46
C GLY A 516 13.06 -1.92 -13.00
N GLY A 517 12.20 -2.34 -12.09
CA GLY A 517 12.43 -2.13 -10.67
C GLY A 517 11.45 -2.85 -9.77
N ILE A 518 11.61 -2.62 -8.47
CA ILE A 518 10.78 -3.14 -7.40
C ILE A 518 10.46 -2.04 -6.41
N THR A 519 9.24 -2.04 -5.88
CA THR A 519 8.79 -1.02 -4.92
C THR A 519 7.88 -1.61 -3.86
N ASP A 520 8.04 -1.16 -2.62
CA ASP A 520 7.06 -1.38 -1.54
C ASP A 520 6.11 -0.18 -1.35
N LYS A 521 6.13 0.76 -2.31
CA LYS A 521 5.43 2.05 -2.33
C LYS A 521 6.05 3.14 -1.45
N THR A 522 7.06 2.84 -0.63
CA THR A 522 7.78 3.82 0.20
C THR A 522 9.26 3.87 -0.18
N ASN A 523 9.87 2.70 -0.38
CA ASN A 523 11.24 2.48 -0.80
C ASN A 523 11.22 1.56 -2.04
N GLY A 524 12.34 1.49 -2.75
CA GLY A 524 12.43 0.64 -3.90
C GLY A 524 13.81 0.59 -4.52
N SER A 525 13.93 -0.15 -5.61
CA SER A 525 15.10 -0.07 -6.47
C SER A 525 14.72 -0.14 -7.93
N ALA A 526 15.53 0.53 -8.74
CA ALA A 526 15.50 0.44 -10.19
C ALA A 526 16.80 -0.20 -10.69
N THR A 527 16.74 -0.92 -11.79
CA THR A 527 17.89 -1.65 -12.33
C THR A 527 17.84 -1.72 -13.85
N MET A 528 18.98 -1.53 -14.49
CA MET A 528 19.14 -1.52 -15.94
C MET A 528 20.46 -2.14 -16.36
N ASP A 529 20.42 -3.19 -17.17
CA ASP A 529 21.54 -3.57 -18.04
C ASP A 529 21.32 -2.91 -19.39
N TYR A 530 22.34 -2.27 -19.95
CA TYR A 530 22.16 -1.61 -21.23
C TYR A 530 23.40 -1.63 -22.11
N SER A 531 23.15 -1.40 -23.39
CA SER A 531 24.16 -1.06 -24.39
C SER A 531 23.79 0.23 -25.12
N MET A 532 24.77 1.08 -25.36
CA MET A 532 24.62 2.29 -26.20
C MET A 532 24.72 1.98 -27.70
N LYS A 533 24.81 0.71 -28.11
CA LYS A 533 25.02 0.31 -29.51
C LYS A 533 23.95 0.85 -30.45
N GLU A 534 22.67 0.65 -30.13
CA GLU A 534 21.57 1.12 -30.96
C GLU A 534 21.24 2.60 -30.75
N VAL A 535 21.87 3.26 -29.77
CA VAL A 535 21.63 4.68 -29.43
C VAL A 535 22.69 5.60 -30.05
N THR A 536 23.99 5.28 -29.92
CA THR A 536 25.12 6.10 -30.39
C THR A 536 26.18 5.33 -31.19
N ASP A 537 25.95 4.05 -31.53
CA ASP A 537 26.95 3.12 -32.09
C ASP A 537 28.15 2.87 -31.16
N SER A 538 28.04 3.24 -29.89
CA SER A 538 29.08 2.99 -28.90
C SER A 538 29.08 1.52 -28.47
N ASN A 539 30.26 0.99 -28.11
CA ASN A 539 30.39 -0.32 -27.49
C ASN A 539 30.19 -0.28 -25.97
N LEU A 540 29.84 0.89 -25.41
CA LEU A 540 29.56 1.06 -23.99
C LEU A 540 28.41 0.15 -23.55
N LYS A 541 28.70 -0.67 -22.53
CA LYS A 541 27.74 -1.49 -21.79
C LYS A 541 27.95 -1.30 -20.29
N ALA A 542 26.88 -1.38 -19.51
CA ALA A 542 26.95 -1.39 -18.06
C ALA A 542 25.70 -2.00 -17.42
N SER A 543 25.88 -2.54 -16.21
CA SER A 543 24.82 -2.97 -15.31
C SER A 543 24.69 -1.98 -14.16
N LYS A 544 23.57 -1.26 -14.10
CA LYS A 544 23.33 -0.19 -13.14
C LYS A 544 22.16 -0.55 -12.23
N SER A 545 22.27 -0.21 -10.96
CA SER A 545 21.15 -0.26 -9.99
C SER A 545 21.13 0.99 -9.13
N TRP A 546 19.93 1.44 -8.80
CA TRP A 546 19.66 2.56 -7.90
C TRP A 546 18.71 2.09 -6.80
N PHE A 547 19.09 2.30 -5.54
CA PHE A 547 18.30 1.94 -4.37
C PHE A 547 17.82 3.21 -3.70
N PHE A 548 16.51 3.39 -3.63
CA PHE A 548 15.85 4.54 -3.05
C PHE A 548 15.34 4.15 -1.67
N LEU A 549 16.04 4.65 -0.65
CA LEU A 549 15.84 4.33 0.76
C LEU A 549 15.31 5.58 1.49
N ASP A 550 15.24 5.51 2.82
CA ASP A 550 14.80 6.66 3.60
C ASP A 550 15.89 7.75 3.66
N GLY A 551 15.71 8.82 2.88
CA GLY A 551 16.66 9.94 2.78
C GLY A 551 18.00 9.63 2.10
N LYS A 552 18.17 8.43 1.52
CA LYS A 552 19.43 7.97 0.90
C LYS A 552 19.15 7.36 -0.48
N ILE A 553 19.93 7.74 -1.48
CA ILE A 553 19.89 7.09 -2.80
C ILE A 553 21.25 6.44 -3.05
N VAL A 554 21.31 5.11 -3.16
CA VAL A 554 22.55 4.37 -3.45
C VAL A 554 22.58 4.00 -4.93
N ALA A 555 23.61 4.44 -5.65
CA ALA A 555 23.80 4.11 -7.07
C ALA A 555 25.02 3.21 -7.24
N MET A 556 24.85 2.11 -7.98
CA MET A 556 25.89 1.14 -8.27
C MET A 556 26.00 0.88 -9.76
N GLY A 557 27.23 0.66 -10.22
CA GLY A 557 27.52 0.18 -11.57
C GLY A 557 28.48 -1.01 -11.52
N ASN A 558 28.30 -1.95 -12.43
CA ASN A 558 29.19 -3.08 -12.64
C ASN A 558 29.26 -3.44 -14.13
N GLY A 559 30.23 -4.28 -14.51
CA GLY A 559 30.39 -4.75 -15.87
C GLY A 559 30.70 -3.64 -16.89
N ILE A 560 31.12 -2.45 -16.45
CA ILE A 560 31.29 -1.28 -17.32
C ILE A 560 32.41 -1.57 -18.32
N THR A 561 32.02 -1.65 -19.59
CA THR A 561 32.90 -2.08 -20.67
C THR A 561 32.67 -1.22 -21.89
N ASN A 562 33.75 -0.76 -22.54
CA ASN A 562 33.66 0.01 -23.78
C ASN A 562 34.87 -0.27 -24.68
N ALA A 563 34.88 -1.44 -25.30
CA ALA A 563 36.00 -1.87 -26.14
C ALA A 563 36.18 -0.94 -27.36
N GLY A 564 37.39 -0.39 -27.54
CA GLY A 564 37.70 0.59 -28.57
C GLY A 564 37.13 1.99 -28.31
N GLY A 565 36.50 2.21 -27.15
CA GLY A 565 35.81 3.45 -26.82
C GLY A 565 36.72 4.53 -26.21
N PRO A 566 36.29 5.81 -26.25
CA PRO A 566 37.02 6.91 -25.65
C PRO A 566 36.96 6.84 -24.11
N ASN A 567 37.37 7.92 -23.43
CA ASN A 567 37.27 8.03 -21.98
C ASN A 567 35.81 7.86 -21.52
N THR A 568 35.57 6.77 -20.77
CA THR A 568 34.28 6.46 -20.16
C THR A 568 34.27 7.00 -18.73
N GLN A 569 33.14 7.52 -18.29
CA GLN A 569 32.95 8.06 -16.94
C GLN A 569 31.53 7.85 -16.44
N THR A 570 31.34 7.89 -15.13
CA THR A 570 30.01 7.98 -14.51
C THR A 570 29.83 9.36 -13.90
N ILE A 571 28.70 9.99 -14.19
CA ILE A 571 28.35 11.31 -13.69
C ILE A 571 27.64 11.14 -12.36
N VAL A 572 28.30 11.52 -11.27
CA VAL A 572 27.67 11.53 -9.93
C VAL A 572 26.78 12.76 -9.83
N GLU A 573 27.29 13.92 -10.25
CA GLU A 573 26.54 15.18 -10.28
C GLU A 573 27.06 16.09 -11.40
N ASN A 574 26.16 16.93 -11.91
CA ASN A 574 26.41 18.07 -12.80
C ASN A 574 25.30 19.12 -12.56
N ARG A 575 25.34 19.77 -11.38
CA ARG A 575 24.29 20.65 -10.85
C ARG A 575 24.47 22.08 -11.32
N GLN A 576 23.47 22.67 -11.97
CA GLN A 576 23.46 24.11 -12.24
C GLN A 576 23.33 24.89 -10.93
N LEU A 577 24.17 25.92 -10.76
CA LEU A 577 24.17 26.79 -9.60
C LEU A 577 23.56 28.14 -9.97
N LEU A 578 22.40 28.45 -9.37
CA LEU A 578 21.80 29.80 -9.48
C LEU A 578 22.52 30.83 -8.59
N ASN A 579 23.19 30.35 -7.54
CA ASN A 579 24.11 31.14 -6.74
C ASN A 579 25.52 30.55 -6.85
N SER A 580 26.38 31.19 -7.64
CA SER A 580 27.77 30.76 -7.81
C SER A 580 28.60 30.88 -6.54
N SER A 581 28.09 31.46 -5.45
CA SER A 581 28.78 31.50 -4.15
C SER A 581 28.59 30.21 -3.34
N ASN A 582 27.63 29.34 -3.68
CA ASN A 582 27.41 28.07 -2.96
C ASN A 582 28.70 27.25 -2.92
N THR A 583 29.10 26.77 -1.74
CA THR A 583 30.32 25.97 -1.60
C THR A 583 30.10 24.59 -2.19
N PHE A 584 31.07 24.12 -2.96
CA PHE A 584 31.18 22.72 -3.34
C PHE A 584 32.52 22.21 -2.82
N SER A 585 32.52 21.11 -2.07
CA SER A 585 33.74 20.57 -1.47
C SER A 585 33.81 19.06 -1.59
N VAL A 586 35.04 18.51 -1.64
CA VAL A 586 35.31 17.08 -1.66
C VAL A 586 36.36 16.79 -0.59
N ASN A 587 36.08 15.86 0.33
CA ASN A 587 36.91 15.59 1.52
C ASN A 587 37.31 16.88 2.28
N GLY A 588 36.41 17.86 2.35
CA GLY A 588 36.64 19.15 2.99
C GLY A 588 37.45 20.17 2.16
N GLN A 589 38.03 19.78 1.02
CA GLN A 589 38.67 20.70 0.08
C GLN A 589 37.63 21.41 -0.77
N ASN A 590 37.58 22.74 -0.70
CA ASN A 590 36.69 23.56 -1.53
C ASN A 590 37.12 23.54 -3.01
N ILE A 591 36.14 23.42 -3.90
CA ILE A 591 36.32 23.49 -5.35
C ILE A 591 36.01 24.91 -5.80
N SER A 592 37.06 25.64 -6.16
CA SER A 592 36.95 27.02 -6.64
C SER A 592 36.33 27.08 -8.02
N LEU A 593 35.59 28.16 -8.30
CA LEU A 593 35.15 28.49 -9.65
C LEU A 593 36.40 28.73 -10.52
N SER A 594 36.72 27.77 -11.39
CA SER A 594 37.94 27.80 -12.20
C SER A 594 37.86 26.78 -13.34
N ASP A 595 38.74 26.96 -14.32
CA ASP A 595 39.09 25.94 -15.30
C ASP A 595 40.59 25.66 -15.10
N PRO A 596 40.97 24.60 -14.37
CA PRO A 596 40.66 23.22 -14.74
C PRO A 596 39.91 22.37 -13.68
N THR A 597 39.51 21.16 -14.09
CA THR A 597 38.92 20.13 -13.21
C THR A 597 39.95 19.60 -12.20
N SER A 598 39.54 19.47 -10.93
CA SER A 598 40.35 18.90 -9.85
C SER A 598 40.25 17.39 -9.83
N GLN A 599 41.39 16.70 -9.90
CA GLN A 599 41.46 15.24 -9.68
C GLN A 599 41.70 14.96 -8.21
N ILE A 600 40.82 14.21 -7.57
CA ILE A 600 40.87 13.93 -6.13
C ILE A 600 40.88 12.41 -5.94
N ASN A 601 41.98 11.91 -5.40
CA ASN A 601 42.14 10.49 -5.10
C ASN A 601 41.54 10.17 -3.73
N ASN A 602 41.05 8.94 -3.56
CA ASN A 602 40.49 8.47 -2.28
C ASN A 602 39.39 9.39 -1.72
N ALA A 603 38.52 9.92 -2.57
CA ALA A 603 37.33 10.63 -2.14
C ALA A 603 36.45 9.69 -1.28
N LYS A 604 36.01 10.19 -0.13
CA LYS A 604 35.08 9.52 0.79
C LYS A 604 33.74 10.23 0.80
N TRP A 605 33.74 11.55 0.63
CA TRP A 605 32.53 12.34 0.51
C TRP A 605 32.75 13.63 -0.27
N ALA A 606 31.65 14.19 -0.77
CA ALA A 606 31.54 15.54 -1.28
C ALA A 606 30.27 16.19 -0.74
N HIS A 607 30.22 17.52 -0.72
CA HIS A 607 29.06 18.26 -0.23
C HIS A 607 28.88 19.55 -1.03
N LEU A 608 27.62 19.81 -1.42
CA LEU A 608 27.18 21.02 -2.10
C LEU A 608 26.20 21.77 -1.20
N ASP A 609 26.51 23.03 -0.90
CA ASP A 609 25.63 23.93 -0.14
C ASP A 609 24.41 24.37 -0.97
N GLY A 610 23.27 24.45 -0.31
CA GLY A 610 22.05 25.10 -0.78
C GLY A 610 21.75 26.41 -0.05
N ALA A 611 20.79 27.19 -0.55
CA ALA A 611 20.35 28.41 0.15
C ALA A 611 19.49 28.09 1.39
N THR A 612 18.88 26.90 1.43
CA THR A 612 18.15 26.34 2.57
C THR A 612 18.66 24.94 2.89
N PRO A 613 18.41 24.40 4.10
CA PRO A 613 18.84 23.04 4.45
C PRO A 613 18.37 21.95 3.48
N SER A 614 17.13 22.04 2.97
CA SER A 614 16.60 21.06 2.00
C SER A 614 17.35 21.08 0.66
N GLN A 615 17.98 22.21 0.32
CA GLN A 615 18.73 22.37 -0.93
C GLN A 615 20.17 21.84 -0.84
N ASN A 616 20.67 21.49 0.34
CA ASN A 616 21.97 20.86 0.49
C ASN A 616 21.99 19.48 -0.18
N ILE A 617 23.15 19.05 -0.68
CA ILE A 617 23.32 17.69 -1.22
C ILE A 617 24.65 17.11 -0.74
N GLY A 618 24.56 16.01 0.01
CA GLY A 618 25.72 15.20 0.37
C GLY A 618 25.95 14.07 -0.63
N TYR A 619 27.22 13.76 -0.90
CA TYR A 619 27.64 12.59 -1.68
C TYR A 619 28.60 11.77 -0.84
N VAL A 620 28.38 10.46 -0.76
CA VAL A 620 29.26 9.54 -0.01
C VAL A 620 29.77 8.45 -0.94
N PHE A 621 31.05 8.13 -0.81
CA PHE A 621 31.73 7.02 -1.48
C PHE A 621 32.06 5.97 -0.42
N PRO A 622 31.25 4.91 -0.25
CA PRO A 622 31.48 3.93 0.82
C PRO A 622 32.81 3.19 0.70
N TYR A 623 33.40 3.18 -0.50
CA TYR A 623 34.79 2.79 -0.74
C TYR A 623 35.57 3.98 -1.29
N PRO A 624 36.83 4.19 -0.87
CA PRO A 624 37.68 5.25 -1.40
C PRO A 624 37.69 5.24 -2.94
N THR A 625 37.24 6.34 -3.54
CA THR A 625 37.02 6.43 -4.99
C THR A 625 37.79 7.60 -5.57
N ASN A 626 38.43 7.41 -6.73
CA ASN A 626 39.03 8.53 -7.45
C ASN A 626 37.94 9.29 -8.21
N VAL A 627 37.90 10.61 -8.05
CA VAL A 627 36.86 11.45 -8.65
C VAL A 627 37.48 12.65 -9.36
N SER A 628 36.79 13.13 -10.38
CA SER A 628 37.06 14.44 -10.98
C SER A 628 35.95 15.41 -10.55
N ALA A 629 36.33 16.51 -9.91
CA ALA A 629 35.42 17.51 -9.36
C ALA A 629 35.68 18.89 -9.97
N TYR A 630 34.63 19.64 -10.29
CA TYR A 630 34.75 20.96 -10.87
C TYR A 630 33.65 21.92 -10.40
N LYS A 631 33.97 23.21 -10.45
CA LYS A 631 33.00 24.30 -10.44
C LYS A 631 33.38 25.25 -11.57
N ARG A 632 32.56 25.34 -12.62
CA ARG A 632 32.90 26.07 -13.85
C ARG A 632 31.68 26.64 -14.55
N GLU A 633 31.92 27.63 -15.40
CA GLU A 633 30.91 28.09 -16.36
C GLU A 633 30.87 27.16 -17.58
N GLN A 634 29.67 26.83 -18.03
CA GLN A 634 29.41 26.06 -19.24
C GLN A 634 28.51 26.86 -20.16
N SER A 635 28.79 26.80 -21.45
CA SER A 635 28.06 27.56 -22.47
C SER A 635 27.53 26.65 -23.56
N GLY A 636 26.43 27.05 -24.17
CA GLY A 636 25.86 26.38 -25.35
C GLY A 636 24.67 27.14 -25.92
N ASN A 637 23.99 26.55 -26.90
CA ASN A 637 22.95 27.22 -27.67
C ASN A 637 21.68 26.38 -27.74
N TRP A 638 20.51 27.01 -27.60
CA TRP A 638 19.24 26.31 -27.79
C TRP A 638 19.07 25.76 -29.20
N MET A 639 19.68 26.38 -30.22
CA MET A 639 19.68 25.83 -31.59
C MET A 639 20.43 24.51 -31.74
N ASP A 640 21.38 24.21 -30.85
CA ASP A 640 22.09 22.92 -30.86
C ASP A 640 21.17 21.77 -30.45
N LEU A 641 20.11 22.08 -29.69
CA LEU A 641 19.09 21.13 -29.27
C LEU A 641 17.93 21.01 -30.26
N SER A 642 17.60 22.10 -30.97
CA SER A 642 16.58 22.09 -32.01
C SER A 642 16.78 23.22 -33.02
N THR A 643 16.73 22.90 -34.32
CA THR A 643 16.80 23.90 -35.39
C THR A 643 15.61 24.87 -35.37
N ARG A 644 14.53 24.51 -34.65
CA ARG A 644 13.33 25.32 -34.49
C ARG A 644 13.52 26.50 -33.55
N ASN A 645 14.60 26.53 -32.77
CA ASN A 645 14.90 27.59 -31.82
C ASN A 645 15.51 28.84 -32.48
N THR A 646 15.03 29.23 -33.66
CA THR A 646 15.61 30.29 -34.50
C THR A 646 15.67 31.66 -33.81
N GLN A 647 14.75 31.94 -32.87
CA GLN A 647 14.74 33.15 -32.05
C GLN A 647 15.65 33.09 -30.82
N ASN A 648 16.13 31.89 -30.47
CA ASN A 648 17.00 31.62 -29.31
C ASN A 648 18.39 31.15 -29.77
N ASN A 649 18.91 31.80 -30.82
CA ASN A 649 20.15 31.42 -31.50
C ASN A 649 21.43 31.98 -30.86
N LYS A 650 21.35 32.53 -29.65
CA LYS A 650 22.49 33.10 -28.94
C LYS A 650 23.06 32.10 -27.95
N THR A 651 24.39 32.14 -27.80
CA THR A 651 25.08 31.41 -26.73
C THR A 651 24.61 31.91 -25.38
N VAL A 652 24.25 30.97 -24.52
CA VAL A 652 23.91 31.19 -23.10
C VAL A 652 24.93 30.48 -22.23
N THR A 653 25.11 30.97 -21.01
CA THR A 653 26.11 30.46 -20.06
C THR A 653 25.45 30.23 -18.70
N SER A 654 25.88 29.18 -17.99
CA SER A 654 25.46 28.88 -16.63
C SER A 654 26.61 28.24 -15.85
N THR A 655 26.61 28.42 -14.53
CA THR A 655 27.64 27.87 -13.64
C THR A 655 27.22 26.51 -13.12
N TYR A 656 28.14 25.55 -13.08
CA TYR A 656 27.89 24.18 -12.65
C TYR A 656 28.87 23.76 -11.56
N ALA A 657 28.39 22.94 -10.61
CA ALA A 657 29.22 22.07 -9.77
C ALA A 657 29.07 20.63 -10.28
N GLY A 658 30.18 19.97 -10.58
CA GLY A 658 30.17 18.61 -11.11
C GLY A 658 31.12 17.67 -10.40
N LEU A 659 30.73 16.40 -10.39
CA LEU A 659 31.44 15.29 -9.75
C LEU A 659 31.31 14.05 -10.63
N THR A 660 32.43 13.46 -11.01
CA THR A 660 32.46 12.31 -11.92
C THR A 660 33.45 11.25 -11.43
N ILE A 661 33.16 9.99 -11.77
CA ILE A 661 34.04 8.85 -11.54
C ILE A 661 34.62 8.43 -12.90
N PRO A 662 35.91 8.70 -13.17
CA PRO A 662 36.54 8.30 -14.42
C PRO A 662 36.82 6.79 -14.45
N HIS A 663 36.41 6.12 -15.54
CA HIS A 663 36.73 4.71 -15.83
C HIS A 663 37.87 4.57 -16.85
N GLY A 664 38.31 5.68 -17.44
CA GLY A 664 39.38 5.73 -18.44
C GLY A 664 38.93 5.27 -19.83
N ALA A 665 39.89 5.16 -20.74
CA ALA A 665 39.68 4.61 -22.07
C ALA A 665 39.64 3.08 -22.03
N ASN A 666 38.80 2.47 -22.86
CA ASN A 666 38.67 1.01 -22.97
C ASN A 666 38.45 0.29 -21.62
N PRO A 667 37.53 0.74 -20.73
CA PRO A 667 37.26 0.02 -19.50
C PRO A 667 36.81 -1.40 -19.82
N SER A 668 37.16 -2.32 -18.93
CA SER A 668 36.76 -3.73 -18.98
C SER A 668 36.32 -4.15 -17.59
N ASN A 669 35.03 -4.47 -17.44
CA ASN A 669 34.44 -4.86 -16.16
C ASN A 669 34.71 -3.87 -15.01
N ALA A 670 34.69 -2.57 -15.31
CA ALA A 670 34.80 -1.53 -14.28
C ALA A 670 33.50 -1.41 -13.47
N SER A 671 33.59 -0.83 -12.28
CA SER A 671 32.47 -0.69 -11.35
C SER A 671 32.53 0.63 -10.59
N TYR A 672 31.41 1.09 -10.08
CA TYR A 672 31.37 2.22 -9.14
C TYR A 672 30.30 1.99 -8.07
N MET A 673 30.41 2.75 -6.98
CA MET A 673 29.32 2.94 -6.04
C MET A 673 29.40 4.33 -5.40
N TYR A 674 28.27 5.00 -5.27
CA TYR A 674 28.13 6.24 -4.52
C TYR A 674 26.74 6.34 -3.90
N MET A 675 26.60 7.20 -2.90
CA MET A 675 25.33 7.54 -2.26
C MET A 675 25.08 9.03 -2.40
N ILE A 676 23.82 9.41 -2.60
CA ILE A 676 23.32 10.78 -2.54
C ILE A 676 22.49 10.91 -1.26
N LEU A 677 22.72 12.00 -0.53
CA LEU A 677 22.04 12.37 0.72
C LEU A 677 21.36 13.75 0.52
N PRO A 678 20.15 13.80 -0.07
CA PRO A 678 19.43 15.04 -0.25
C PRO A 678 19.14 15.72 1.10
N GLY A 679 19.31 17.04 1.17
CA GLY A 679 19.06 17.84 2.38
C GLY A 679 20.07 17.64 3.51
N SER A 680 21.10 16.80 3.33
CA SER A 680 22.06 16.49 4.39
C SER A 680 23.05 17.64 4.63
N SER A 681 23.33 17.96 5.90
CA SER A 681 24.39 18.90 6.24
C SER A 681 25.77 18.34 5.89
N LYS A 682 26.78 19.20 5.83
CA LYS A 682 28.17 18.79 5.60
C LYS A 682 28.66 17.84 6.70
N GLU A 683 28.39 18.17 7.96
CA GLU A 683 28.79 17.38 9.14
C GLU A 683 28.13 16.00 9.12
N ASN A 684 26.84 15.93 8.79
CA ASN A 684 26.15 14.65 8.68
C ASN A 684 26.68 13.82 7.50
N THR A 685 26.99 14.47 6.37
CA THR A 685 27.58 13.81 5.20
C THR A 685 28.94 13.20 5.52
N GLU A 686 29.79 13.94 6.23
CA GLU A 686 31.09 13.44 6.70
C GLU A 686 30.93 12.29 7.70
N LYS A 687 29.97 12.37 8.62
CA LYS A 687 29.64 11.29 9.54
C LYS A 687 29.20 10.02 8.80
N VAL A 688 28.26 10.14 7.86
CA VAL A 688 27.79 9.00 7.05
C VAL A 688 28.92 8.42 6.18
N ALA A 689 29.90 9.22 5.78
CA ALA A 689 31.08 8.70 5.08
C ALA A 689 31.93 7.74 5.93
N THR A 690 31.82 7.78 7.25
CA THR A 690 32.53 6.86 8.16
C THR A 690 31.71 5.61 8.53
N ASP A 691 30.39 5.75 8.64
CA ASP A 691 29.45 4.64 8.76
C ASP A 691 28.27 4.91 7.83
N PRO A 692 28.30 4.36 6.59
CA PRO A 692 27.27 4.62 5.59
C PRO A 692 25.86 4.20 5.98
N GLY A 693 25.69 3.45 7.07
CA GLY A 693 24.38 2.92 7.47
C GLY A 693 23.89 1.77 6.59
N VAL A 694 24.62 1.44 5.51
CA VAL A 694 24.25 0.41 4.54
C VAL A 694 25.33 -0.66 4.40
N LEU A 695 24.91 -1.90 4.13
CA LEU A 695 25.77 -2.96 3.60
C LEU A 695 25.42 -3.20 2.14
N THR A 696 26.41 -3.52 1.30
CA THR A 696 26.22 -3.56 -0.16
C THR A 696 26.78 -4.83 -0.78
N ILE A 697 26.16 -5.26 -1.88
CA ILE A 697 26.62 -6.34 -2.76
C ILE A 697 26.64 -5.73 -4.16
N ASN A 698 27.79 -5.75 -4.83
CA ASN A 698 27.92 -5.23 -6.19
C ASN A 698 28.71 -6.23 -7.06
N THR A 699 28.00 -7.22 -7.59
CA THR A 699 28.54 -8.26 -8.47
C THR A 699 27.81 -8.23 -9.82
N ASN A 700 28.31 -8.98 -10.81
CA ASN A 700 27.65 -9.08 -12.12
C ASN A 700 26.33 -9.87 -12.06
N THR A 701 26.14 -10.72 -11.03
CA THR A 701 24.91 -11.50 -10.85
C THR A 701 23.90 -10.81 -9.93
N VAL A 702 24.38 -10.18 -8.85
CA VAL A 702 23.53 -9.52 -7.85
C VAL A 702 24.08 -8.16 -7.48
N GLN A 703 23.21 -7.16 -7.52
CA GLN A 703 23.42 -5.86 -6.89
C GLN A 703 22.38 -5.67 -5.78
N GLY A 704 22.79 -5.26 -4.59
CA GLY A 704 21.86 -5.10 -3.46
C GLY A 704 22.35 -4.19 -2.36
N VAL A 705 21.40 -3.66 -1.58
CA VAL A 705 21.64 -2.89 -0.35
C VAL A 705 20.83 -3.45 0.82
N LEU A 706 21.44 -3.50 2.01
CA LEU A 706 20.75 -3.58 3.30
C LEU A 706 20.85 -2.23 4.00
N ASP A 707 19.71 -1.58 4.23
CA ASP A 707 19.58 -0.45 5.14
C ASP A 707 19.45 -0.97 6.58
N LYS A 708 20.51 -0.79 7.38
CA LYS A 708 20.59 -1.32 8.74
C LYS A 708 19.56 -0.68 9.67
N GLU A 709 19.18 0.56 9.40
CA GLU A 709 18.30 1.36 10.27
C GLU A 709 16.83 0.93 10.14
N HIS A 710 16.43 0.52 8.94
CA HIS A 710 15.04 0.21 8.60
C HIS A 710 14.77 -1.29 8.40
N ASP A 711 15.74 -2.15 8.75
CA ASP A 711 15.71 -3.60 8.55
C ASP A 711 15.18 -3.99 7.16
N LEU A 712 15.73 -3.34 6.13
CA LEU A 712 15.30 -3.46 4.74
C LEU A 712 16.47 -3.89 3.85
N ALA A 713 16.39 -5.07 3.26
CA ALA A 713 17.25 -5.48 2.17
C ALA A 713 16.53 -5.37 0.82
N ILE A 714 17.22 -4.91 -0.21
CA ILE A 714 16.76 -4.91 -1.59
C ILE A 714 17.87 -5.49 -2.47
N MET A 715 17.55 -6.50 -3.28
CA MET A 715 18.52 -7.20 -4.12
C MET A 715 17.94 -7.43 -5.53
N ASN A 716 18.76 -7.14 -6.55
CA ASN A 716 18.45 -7.30 -7.98
C ASN A 716 19.29 -8.45 -8.55
N TYR A 717 18.66 -9.61 -8.74
CA TYR A 717 19.28 -10.83 -9.28
C TYR A 717 19.11 -10.88 -10.80
N ARG A 718 20.21 -10.68 -11.53
CA ARG A 718 20.27 -10.79 -13.01
C ARG A 718 20.29 -12.22 -13.50
N ALA A 719 20.69 -13.13 -12.63
CA ALA A 719 20.73 -14.56 -12.87
C ALA A 719 20.38 -15.31 -11.58
N PRO A 720 19.97 -16.59 -11.67
CA PRO A 720 19.81 -17.44 -10.51
C PRO A 720 21.07 -17.46 -9.64
N GLY A 721 20.89 -17.49 -8.32
CA GLY A 721 21.99 -17.43 -7.37
C GLY A 721 21.52 -17.14 -5.96
N GLU A 722 22.47 -17.02 -5.04
CA GLU A 722 22.21 -16.74 -3.63
C GLU A 722 22.91 -15.45 -3.22
N ALA A 723 22.22 -14.63 -2.44
CA ALA A 723 22.80 -13.48 -1.79
C ALA A 723 22.12 -13.21 -0.45
N GLY A 724 22.82 -12.45 0.38
CA GLY A 724 22.37 -12.10 1.71
C GLY A 724 23.43 -11.27 2.42
N TYR A 725 23.09 -10.83 3.62
CA TYR A 725 23.96 -9.98 4.42
C TYR A 725 24.44 -10.76 5.65
N PRO A 726 25.67 -10.51 6.14
CA PRO A 726 26.19 -11.19 7.32
C PRO A 726 25.25 -11.06 8.53
N ALA A 727 25.29 -12.03 9.44
CA ALA A 727 24.50 -12.08 10.68
C ALA A 727 24.83 -10.98 11.71
N ALA A 728 25.47 -9.88 11.28
CA ALA A 728 25.71 -8.68 12.09
C ALA A 728 24.43 -7.85 12.33
N THR A 729 23.31 -8.23 11.72
CA THR A 729 21.98 -7.67 11.98
C THR A 729 21.10 -8.68 12.73
N LYS A 730 20.05 -8.21 13.40
CA LYS A 730 19.13 -9.05 14.21
C LYS A 730 18.38 -10.10 13.38
N HIS A 731 18.35 -9.92 12.05
CA HIS A 731 17.46 -10.62 11.13
C HIS A 731 18.23 -11.27 9.95
N ASN A 732 17.67 -12.33 9.36
CA ASN A 732 18.28 -13.03 8.23
C ASN A 732 17.75 -12.55 6.86
N PHE A 733 18.58 -11.80 6.15
CA PHE A 733 18.28 -11.28 4.81
C PHE A 733 18.76 -12.19 3.67
N ASN A 734 19.10 -13.46 3.94
CA ASN A 734 19.48 -14.40 2.89
C ASN A 734 18.29 -14.73 1.99
N SER A 735 18.55 -14.86 0.70
CA SER A 735 17.60 -15.32 -0.29
C SER A 735 18.31 -16.11 -1.39
N GLN A 736 17.59 -17.07 -1.97
CA GLN A 736 18.00 -17.82 -3.14
C GLN A 736 17.03 -17.49 -4.26
N ALA A 737 17.56 -16.96 -5.36
CA ALA A 737 16.81 -16.72 -6.59
C ALA A 737 16.99 -17.95 -7.50
N HIS A 738 15.89 -18.64 -7.83
CA HIS A 738 15.91 -19.74 -8.80
C HIS A 738 15.73 -19.24 -10.23
N THR A 739 15.24 -18.01 -10.37
CA THR A 739 15.13 -17.25 -11.61
C THR A 739 15.75 -15.87 -11.41
N SER A 740 16.02 -15.14 -12.49
CA SER A 740 16.27 -13.71 -12.37
C SER A 740 15.04 -13.01 -11.79
N GLY A 741 15.24 -11.99 -10.97
CA GLY A 741 14.17 -11.17 -10.38
C GLY A 741 14.72 -10.17 -9.36
N SER A 742 13.86 -9.27 -8.90
CA SER A 742 14.17 -8.40 -7.76
C SER A 742 13.43 -8.85 -6.53
N ILE A 743 14.07 -8.73 -5.36
CA ILE A 743 13.49 -9.04 -4.05
C ILE A 743 13.74 -7.90 -3.06
N MET A 744 12.72 -7.56 -2.28
CA MET A 744 12.84 -6.77 -1.06
C MET A 744 12.47 -7.64 0.14
N ILE A 745 13.23 -7.54 1.23
CA ILE A 745 12.97 -8.22 2.50
C ILE A 745 12.94 -7.15 3.58
N ARG A 746 11.78 -6.96 4.21
CA ARG A 746 11.58 -5.98 5.27
C ARG A 746 11.11 -6.65 6.55
N TYR A 747 11.76 -6.34 7.67
CA TYR A 747 11.24 -6.65 8.99
C TYR A 747 10.58 -5.41 9.60
N ALA A 748 9.45 -5.60 10.28
CA ALA A 748 8.74 -4.52 10.94
C ALA A 748 7.92 -5.04 12.12
N THR A 749 7.67 -4.19 13.10
CA THR A 749 6.72 -4.48 14.19
C THR A 749 5.38 -3.82 13.88
N LYS A 750 4.31 -4.61 13.80
CA LYS A 750 2.94 -4.14 13.55
C LYS A 750 2.00 -4.76 14.59
N GLU A 751 1.25 -3.93 15.33
CA GLU A 751 0.28 -4.39 16.34
C GLU A 751 0.89 -5.40 17.33
N ASP A 752 2.08 -5.08 17.87
CA ASP A 752 2.88 -5.93 18.78
C ASP A 752 3.38 -7.27 18.20
N LYS A 753 3.21 -7.50 16.90
CA LYS A 753 3.77 -8.66 16.18
C LYS A 753 4.95 -8.26 15.31
N GLN A 754 5.98 -9.10 15.28
CA GLN A 754 7.01 -9.01 14.25
C GLN A 754 6.46 -9.56 12.93
N THR A 755 6.76 -8.85 11.85
CA THR A 755 6.42 -9.22 10.48
C THR A 755 7.66 -9.25 9.60
N LYS A 756 7.68 -10.16 8.64
CA LYS A 756 8.66 -10.26 7.57
C LYS A 756 7.92 -10.13 6.25
N THR A 757 8.08 -9.02 5.56
CA THR A 757 7.45 -8.78 4.25
C THR A 757 8.47 -9.02 3.15
N ILE A 758 8.10 -9.89 2.21
CA ILE A 758 8.85 -10.16 0.99
C ILE A 758 8.12 -9.50 -0.18
N THR A 759 8.81 -8.63 -0.90
CA THR A 759 8.33 -8.09 -2.18
C THR A 759 9.13 -8.74 -3.29
N LEU A 760 8.49 -9.14 -4.39
CA LEU A 760 9.13 -9.69 -5.58
C LEU A 760 8.68 -8.92 -6.83
N ALA A 761 9.54 -8.81 -7.83
CA ALA A 761 9.20 -8.23 -9.13
C ALA A 761 10.06 -8.87 -10.24
N ASP A 762 9.55 -8.85 -11.49
CA ASP A 762 10.32 -9.13 -12.70
C ASP A 762 10.66 -7.81 -13.42
N PRO A 763 11.86 -7.24 -13.22
CA PRO A 763 12.30 -6.05 -13.93
C PRO A 763 12.37 -6.23 -15.44
N SER A 764 12.56 -7.46 -15.95
CA SER A 764 12.72 -7.66 -17.40
C SER A 764 11.42 -7.51 -18.19
N MET A 765 10.28 -7.62 -17.51
CA MET A 765 8.96 -7.71 -18.13
C MET A 765 8.91 -8.77 -19.24
N ALA A 766 9.68 -9.85 -19.07
CA ALA A 766 9.88 -10.88 -20.09
C ALA A 766 9.68 -12.30 -19.53
N ALA A 767 9.84 -12.53 -18.23
CA ALA A 767 9.65 -13.84 -17.62
C ALA A 767 8.16 -14.16 -17.42
N ASP A 768 7.74 -15.41 -17.61
CA ASP A 768 6.36 -15.84 -17.30
C ASP A 768 6.17 -16.13 -15.81
N SER A 769 7.27 -16.37 -15.10
CA SER A 769 7.27 -16.55 -13.65
C SER A 769 8.61 -16.21 -13.04
N ILE A 770 8.60 -15.83 -11.76
CA ILE A 770 9.80 -15.73 -10.92
C ILE A 770 9.68 -16.61 -9.69
N HIS A 771 10.80 -17.14 -9.20
CA HIS A 771 10.84 -18.08 -8.08
C HIS A 771 12.00 -17.80 -7.12
N PHE A 772 11.69 -17.66 -5.83
CA PHE A 772 12.64 -17.36 -4.76
C PHE A 772 12.42 -18.25 -3.54
N SER A 773 13.51 -18.65 -2.88
CA SER A 773 13.49 -19.28 -1.55
C SER A 773 14.05 -18.33 -0.49
N ILE A 774 13.37 -18.22 0.65
CA ILE A 774 13.73 -17.34 1.76
C ILE A 774 13.65 -18.11 3.08
N PRO A 775 14.65 -18.04 3.99
CA PRO A 775 14.56 -18.69 5.29
C PRO A 775 13.34 -18.23 6.10
N LYS A 776 12.62 -19.16 6.74
CA LYS A 776 11.44 -18.86 7.57
C LYS A 776 11.80 -18.18 8.89
N GLU A 777 12.87 -18.66 9.53
CA GLU A 777 13.19 -18.30 10.91
C GLU A 777 12.00 -18.57 11.86
N SER A 778 11.54 -17.58 12.63
CA SER A 778 10.34 -17.62 13.49
C SER A 778 9.04 -17.22 12.77
N PHE A 779 9.11 -16.85 11.49
CA PHE A 779 7.99 -16.32 10.72
C PHE A 779 7.23 -17.44 10.01
N ASN A 780 6.56 -18.29 10.80
CA ASN A 780 5.89 -19.50 10.32
C ASN A 780 4.41 -19.29 9.92
N GLY A 781 3.84 -18.10 10.13
CA GLY A 781 2.49 -17.72 9.70
C GLY A 781 2.49 -16.84 8.45
N ILE A 782 1.49 -16.98 7.59
CA ILE A 782 1.25 -16.10 6.43
C ILE A 782 0.08 -15.19 6.78
N SER A 783 0.32 -13.87 6.89
CA SER A 783 -0.74 -12.89 7.16
C SER A 783 -1.39 -12.36 5.89
N SER A 784 -0.61 -12.22 4.81
CA SER A 784 -1.10 -11.80 3.50
C SER A 784 -0.21 -12.32 2.37
N GLN A 785 -0.79 -12.46 1.18
CA GLN A 785 -0.08 -12.82 -0.03
C GLN A 785 -0.75 -12.22 -1.26
N SER A 786 0.04 -11.92 -2.29
CA SER A 786 -0.46 -11.47 -3.59
C SER A 786 -1.17 -12.60 -4.34
N GLU A 787 -2.26 -12.31 -5.04
CA GLU A 787 -3.10 -13.32 -5.71
C GLU A 787 -2.38 -14.10 -6.82
N LYS A 788 -1.38 -13.47 -7.47
CA LYS A 788 -0.55 -14.12 -8.51
C LYS A 788 0.62 -14.93 -7.92
N GLY A 789 0.72 -15.03 -6.60
CA GLY A 789 1.80 -15.71 -5.92
C GLY A 789 1.36 -16.99 -5.23
N THR A 790 2.23 -18.01 -5.28
CA THR A 790 2.09 -19.25 -4.53
C THR A 790 3.24 -19.36 -3.53
N VAL A 791 2.90 -19.59 -2.27
CA VAL A 791 3.86 -19.78 -1.17
C VAL A 791 3.80 -21.22 -0.69
N THR A 792 4.93 -21.91 -0.70
CA THR A 792 5.08 -23.28 -0.18
C THR A 792 6.18 -23.34 0.87
N SER A 793 6.04 -24.24 1.82
CA SER A 793 7.03 -24.49 2.86
C SER A 793 7.92 -25.66 2.45
N VAL A 794 9.21 -25.44 2.28
CA VAL A 794 10.21 -26.49 1.95
C VAL A 794 11.34 -26.44 2.99
N GLY A 795 11.37 -27.43 3.89
CA GLY A 795 12.28 -27.43 5.03
C GLY A 795 12.10 -26.17 5.90
N ASP A 796 13.20 -25.47 6.17
CA ASP A 796 13.25 -24.22 6.94
C ASP A 796 13.12 -22.96 6.05
N SER A 797 12.65 -23.11 4.81
CA SER A 797 12.47 -22.00 3.85
C SER A 797 11.04 -21.87 3.33
N TRP A 798 10.66 -20.64 3.00
CA TRP A 798 9.53 -20.29 2.17
C TRP A 798 9.96 -20.25 0.71
N ASP A 799 9.32 -21.06 -0.13
CA ASP A 799 9.46 -21.02 -1.58
C ASP A 799 8.28 -20.23 -2.14
N ILE A 800 8.58 -19.15 -2.85
CA ILE A 800 7.59 -18.20 -3.38
C ILE A 800 7.74 -18.16 -4.89
N THR A 801 6.72 -18.62 -5.60
CA THR A 801 6.62 -18.52 -7.07
C THR A 801 5.55 -17.50 -7.43
N VAL A 802 5.85 -16.60 -8.38
CA VAL A 802 4.93 -15.56 -8.84
C VAL A 802 4.70 -15.68 -10.33
N ASP A 803 3.44 -15.63 -10.76
CA ASP A 803 3.04 -15.52 -12.17
C ASP A 803 3.25 -14.09 -12.68
N THR A 804 4.19 -13.94 -13.61
CA THR A 804 4.55 -12.69 -14.27
C THR A 804 4.22 -12.71 -15.76
N SER A 805 3.41 -13.65 -16.23
CA SER A 805 2.99 -13.80 -17.63
C SER A 805 2.31 -12.54 -18.21
N GLY A 806 1.74 -11.69 -17.36
CA GLY A 806 1.18 -10.39 -17.73
C GLY A 806 2.22 -9.32 -18.14
N LYS A 807 3.52 -9.56 -17.92
CA LYS A 807 4.63 -8.66 -18.33
C LYS A 807 4.46 -7.22 -17.86
N THR A 808 3.89 -7.01 -16.68
CA THR A 808 3.55 -5.67 -16.15
C THR A 808 4.73 -5.02 -15.41
N GLY A 809 5.69 -5.82 -14.94
CA GLY A 809 6.76 -5.34 -14.05
C GLY A 809 6.26 -4.86 -12.70
N GLU A 810 5.07 -5.31 -12.27
CA GLU A 810 4.49 -4.95 -10.98
C GLU A 810 5.23 -5.65 -9.81
N SER A 811 5.06 -5.10 -8.60
CA SER A 811 5.64 -5.66 -7.37
C SER A 811 4.61 -6.46 -6.57
N PHE A 812 4.97 -7.67 -6.17
CA PHE A 812 4.13 -8.65 -5.48
C PHE A 812 4.58 -8.81 -4.03
N GLN A 813 3.70 -8.58 -3.07
CA GLN A 813 4.01 -8.64 -1.64
C GLN A 813 3.46 -9.89 -0.96
N PHE A 814 4.23 -10.41 -0.01
CA PHE A 814 3.93 -11.55 0.86
C PHE A 814 4.34 -11.18 2.28
N THR A 815 3.41 -11.16 3.22
CA THR A 815 3.72 -10.84 4.62
C THR A 815 3.59 -12.08 5.48
N PHE A 816 4.69 -12.39 6.15
CA PHE A 816 4.79 -13.43 7.16
C PHE A 816 4.77 -12.80 8.54
N GLU A 817 4.18 -13.49 9.51
CA GLU A 817 4.15 -13.07 10.91
C GLU A 817 4.80 -14.13 11.80
N GLU A 818 5.44 -13.68 12.87
CA GLU A 818 5.78 -14.57 13.98
C GLU A 818 4.48 -15.08 14.61
N ILE A 819 4.39 -16.40 14.81
CA ILE A 819 3.32 -16.98 15.62
C ILE A 819 3.85 -16.99 17.07
N PRO A 820 3.34 -16.14 17.99
CA PRO A 820 3.84 -16.09 19.34
C PRO A 820 3.74 -17.46 19.98
N SER A 821 4.84 -17.93 20.57
CA SER A 821 4.83 -19.23 21.21
C SER A 821 4.01 -19.18 22.50
N THR A 822 2.79 -19.71 22.47
CA THR A 822 2.02 -19.95 23.69
C THR A 822 2.37 -21.30 24.27
N LEU A 823 2.40 -21.38 25.60
CA LEU A 823 2.54 -22.63 26.33
C LEU A 823 1.50 -22.60 27.44
N VAL A 824 0.66 -23.63 27.49
CA VAL A 824 -0.29 -23.87 28.57
C VAL A 824 -0.13 -25.30 29.04
N ALA A 825 -0.23 -25.51 30.35
CA ALA A 825 -0.19 -26.82 30.97
C ALA A 825 -1.39 -26.96 31.90
N ASP A 826 -1.99 -28.14 31.91
CA ASP A 826 -3.04 -28.49 32.84
C ASP A 826 -2.45 -28.72 34.24
N ASN A 827 -3.30 -28.67 35.27
CA ASN A 827 -2.90 -29.08 36.62
C ASN A 827 -2.50 -30.57 36.63
N PHE A 828 -1.50 -30.93 37.43
CA PHE A 828 -1.03 -32.32 37.53
C PHE A 828 -1.53 -32.99 38.81
N THR A 829 -2.34 -34.04 38.69
CA THR A 829 -2.76 -34.87 39.84
C THR A 829 -1.69 -35.90 40.17
N ILE A 830 -1.31 -36.01 41.46
CA ILE A 830 -0.35 -37.03 41.92
C ILE A 830 -0.81 -38.43 41.48
N GLY A 831 0.13 -39.22 40.96
CA GLY A 831 -0.15 -40.56 40.40
C GLY A 831 -0.55 -40.57 38.92
N ALA A 832 -0.86 -39.41 38.32
CA ALA A 832 -1.07 -39.31 36.87
C ALA A 832 0.20 -39.64 36.08
N SER A 833 0.05 -40.07 34.83
CA SER A 833 1.19 -40.50 34.02
C SER A 833 1.87 -39.36 33.27
N TYR A 834 1.13 -38.33 32.88
CA TYR A 834 1.61 -37.24 32.03
C TYR A 834 1.19 -35.87 32.59
N VAL A 835 2.08 -34.90 32.46
CA VAL A 835 1.69 -33.49 32.37
C VAL A 835 1.13 -33.26 30.98
N THR A 836 -0.08 -32.70 30.89
CA THR A 836 -0.76 -32.40 29.63
C THR A 836 -0.89 -30.90 29.40
N GLY A 837 -1.16 -30.51 28.17
CA GLY A 837 -1.39 -29.11 27.82
C GLY A 837 -1.47 -28.89 26.32
N ALA A 838 -1.16 -27.68 25.89
CA ALA A 838 -1.08 -27.31 24.49
C ALA A 838 -0.04 -26.20 24.29
N TYR A 839 0.40 -26.06 23.04
CA TYR A 839 1.24 -24.94 22.65
C TYR A 839 0.89 -24.46 21.25
N THR A 840 1.36 -23.27 20.91
CA THR A 840 1.39 -22.72 19.55
C THR A 840 2.79 -22.17 19.27
N GLY A 841 3.06 -21.78 18.02
CA GLY A 841 4.36 -21.24 17.60
C GLY A 841 5.45 -22.31 17.54
N ASP A 842 6.70 -21.89 17.72
CA ASP A 842 7.90 -22.64 17.33
C ASP A 842 8.40 -23.65 18.37
N VAL A 843 7.52 -24.10 19.28
CA VAL A 843 7.91 -25.05 20.32
C VAL A 843 8.24 -26.41 19.70
N ALA A 844 9.53 -26.75 19.68
CA ALA A 844 10.05 -28.01 19.15
C ALA A 844 10.34 -29.03 20.26
N LYS A 845 10.73 -28.55 21.45
CA LYS A 845 11.03 -29.39 22.61
C LYS A 845 10.43 -28.80 23.89
N VAL A 846 10.13 -29.67 24.84
CA VAL A 846 9.70 -29.29 26.19
C VAL A 846 10.48 -30.03 27.27
N GLU A 847 10.65 -29.39 28.41
CA GLU A 847 11.38 -29.91 29.56
C GLU A 847 10.60 -29.63 30.84
N LEU A 848 10.56 -30.62 31.73
CA LEU A 848 9.99 -30.44 33.05
C LEU A 848 11.09 -30.05 34.03
N LYS A 849 10.80 -29.08 34.89
CA LYS A 849 11.65 -28.67 36.01
C LYS A 849 10.89 -28.93 37.31
N ILE A 850 11.51 -29.66 38.23
CA ILE A 850 10.93 -30.03 39.51
C ILE A 850 11.90 -29.61 40.61
N ASN A 851 11.44 -28.80 41.57
CA ASN A 851 12.25 -28.31 42.70
C ASN A 851 13.59 -27.68 42.27
N GLY A 852 13.56 -26.95 41.16
CA GLY A 852 14.74 -26.30 40.57
C GLY A 852 15.58 -27.18 39.64
N ALA A 853 15.39 -28.50 39.62
CA ALA A 853 16.16 -29.43 38.79
C ALA A 853 15.48 -29.70 37.44
N LEU A 854 16.24 -29.61 36.34
CA LEU A 854 15.79 -29.96 34.99
C LEU A 854 15.80 -31.48 34.81
N ILE A 855 14.67 -32.05 34.35
CA ILE A 855 14.47 -33.50 34.28
C ILE A 855 14.86 -34.09 32.91
N GLY A 856 14.66 -33.34 31.82
CA GLY A 856 15.05 -33.78 30.48
C GLY A 856 14.20 -33.18 29.36
N LYS A 857 14.86 -32.79 28.26
CA LYS A 857 14.21 -32.29 27.04
C LYS A 857 13.66 -33.44 26.20
N ILE A 858 12.38 -33.36 25.83
CA ILE A 858 11.75 -34.28 24.88
C ILE A 858 11.20 -33.49 23.68
N PRO A 859 11.02 -34.11 22.50
CA PRO A 859 10.27 -33.52 21.41
C PRO A 859 8.86 -33.13 21.87
N ALA A 860 8.43 -31.92 21.51
CA ALA A 860 7.09 -31.44 21.82
C ALA A 860 6.04 -32.18 20.96
N SER A 861 4.86 -32.41 21.54
CA SER A 861 3.69 -33.00 20.87
C SER A 861 2.49 -32.07 21.08
N ASN A 862 1.52 -32.03 20.17
CA ASN A 862 0.31 -31.21 20.33
C ASN A 862 -0.94 -32.07 20.03
N PRO A 863 -1.80 -32.39 21.02
CA PRO A 863 -1.78 -31.93 22.41
C PRO A 863 -0.52 -32.39 23.18
N LEU A 864 -0.04 -31.53 24.08
CA LEU A 864 1.20 -31.73 24.82
C LEU A 864 1.08 -32.86 25.82
N LYS A 865 2.09 -33.74 25.82
CA LYS A 865 2.26 -34.80 26.81
C LYS A 865 3.73 -34.91 27.22
N TYR A 866 3.99 -34.74 28.51
CA TYR A 866 5.29 -35.00 29.12
C TYR A 866 5.16 -36.08 30.20
N TYR A 867 5.88 -37.20 30.06
CA TYR A 867 5.77 -38.31 31.00
C TYR A 867 6.37 -37.94 32.38
N ALA A 868 5.50 -37.85 33.37
CA ALA A 868 5.78 -37.36 34.72
C ALA A 868 5.46 -38.39 35.84
N LYS A 869 4.98 -39.60 35.48
CA LYS A 869 4.66 -40.65 36.46
C LYS A 869 5.83 -40.93 37.38
N GLY A 870 5.61 -40.83 38.69
CA GLY A 870 6.64 -41.07 39.71
C GLY A 870 7.76 -40.02 39.78
N LYS A 871 7.70 -38.95 38.98
CA LYS A 871 8.66 -37.83 39.02
C LYS A 871 8.15 -36.67 39.86
N ILE A 872 6.86 -36.35 39.75
CA ILE A 872 6.15 -35.42 40.64
C ILE A 872 5.46 -36.28 41.69
N THR A 873 5.85 -36.11 42.96
CA THR A 873 5.49 -37.05 44.04
C THR A 873 4.82 -36.39 45.23
N SER A 874 4.95 -35.07 45.38
CA SER A 874 4.37 -34.32 46.49
C SER A 874 3.60 -33.10 46.00
N ILE A 875 2.54 -32.73 46.71
CA ILE A 875 1.81 -31.47 46.48
C ILE A 875 2.68 -30.23 46.75
N THR A 876 3.79 -30.41 47.46
CA THR A 876 4.77 -29.35 47.74
C THR A 876 5.85 -29.24 46.66
N ASP A 877 5.87 -30.12 45.66
CA ASP A 877 6.82 -30.02 44.57
C ASP A 877 6.55 -28.75 43.75
N THR A 878 7.60 -27.95 43.54
CA THR A 878 7.55 -26.79 42.63
C THR A 878 7.82 -27.27 41.22
N VAL A 879 6.78 -27.28 40.38
CA VAL A 879 6.85 -27.85 39.03
C VAL A 879 6.66 -26.74 38.00
N SER A 880 7.55 -26.67 37.00
CA SER A 880 7.37 -25.83 35.81
C SER A 880 7.65 -26.60 34.53
N LEU A 881 6.97 -26.18 33.45
CA LEU A 881 7.20 -26.67 32.10
C LEU A 881 7.89 -25.59 31.29
N ILE A 882 8.98 -25.96 30.62
CA ILE A 882 9.79 -25.07 29.81
C ILE A 882 9.69 -25.50 28.35
N SER A 883 9.43 -24.57 27.45
CA SER A 883 9.47 -24.80 26.00
C SER A 883 10.76 -24.26 25.38
N TYR A 884 11.19 -24.93 24.30
CA TYR A 884 12.36 -24.56 23.52
C TYR A 884 12.04 -24.60 22.03
N ASP A 885 12.70 -23.74 21.26
CA ASP A 885 12.69 -23.81 19.80
C ASP A 885 13.57 -24.96 19.27
N SER A 886 13.60 -25.13 17.94
CA SER A 886 14.41 -26.14 17.26
C SER A 886 15.92 -25.97 17.48
N LYS A 887 16.38 -24.74 17.77
CA LYS A 887 17.78 -24.38 18.06
C LYS A 887 18.14 -24.53 19.54
N GLY A 888 17.18 -24.86 20.40
CA GLY A 888 17.38 -25.07 21.83
C GLY A 888 17.32 -23.79 22.68
N LYS A 889 16.89 -22.65 22.13
CA LYS A 889 16.63 -21.42 22.90
C LYS A 889 15.35 -21.59 23.72
N GLN A 890 15.41 -21.23 25.00
CA GLN A 890 14.23 -21.24 25.86
C GLN A 890 13.23 -20.18 25.39
N LEU A 891 11.98 -20.59 25.16
CA LEU A 891 10.89 -19.74 24.70
C LEU A 891 10.03 -19.25 25.88
N LYS A 892 9.56 -20.16 26.73
CA LYS A 892 8.67 -19.85 27.85
C LYS A 892 8.83 -20.87 28.98
N GLU A 893 8.67 -20.43 30.23
CA GLU A 893 8.56 -21.28 31.42
C GLU A 893 7.22 -20.95 32.11
N ILE A 894 6.40 -21.96 32.37
CA ILE A 894 5.11 -21.80 33.06
C ILE A 894 5.03 -22.73 34.27
N PRO A 895 4.39 -22.30 35.38
CA PRO A 895 4.18 -23.17 36.54
C PRO A 895 3.08 -24.22 36.26
N ILE A 896 3.22 -25.39 36.88
CA ILE A 896 2.20 -26.45 36.92
C ILE A 896 1.72 -26.60 38.36
N ILE A 897 0.42 -26.50 38.57
CA ILE A 897 -0.17 -26.69 39.91
C ILE A 897 -0.33 -28.19 40.15
N VAL A 898 0.29 -28.70 41.22
CA VAL A 898 0.16 -30.10 41.65
C VAL A 898 -1.08 -30.26 42.55
N LYS A 899 -1.88 -31.30 42.31
CA LYS A 899 -3.11 -31.62 43.06
C LYS A 899 -3.02 -33.02 43.69
N PRO A 900 -3.57 -33.24 44.90
CA PRO A 900 -3.62 -34.55 45.52
C PRO A 900 -4.57 -35.50 44.78
N THR A 901 -4.48 -36.81 45.07
CA THR A 901 -5.37 -37.81 44.50
C THR A 901 -6.75 -37.69 45.17
N PRO A 902 -7.85 -37.45 44.44
CA PRO A 902 -9.18 -37.32 45.04
C PRO A 902 -9.55 -38.53 45.90
N ALA A 903 -10.00 -38.27 47.13
CA ALA A 903 -10.43 -39.32 48.05
C ALA A 903 -11.93 -39.64 47.89
N THR A 904 -12.29 -40.92 47.95
CA THR A 904 -13.69 -41.38 47.92
C THR A 904 -13.97 -42.37 49.03
N LEU A 905 -15.22 -42.42 49.50
CA LEU A 905 -15.65 -43.23 50.65
C LEU A 905 -16.94 -44.00 50.32
N THR A 906 -17.02 -45.26 50.73
CA THR A 906 -18.24 -46.08 50.66
C THR A 906 -18.59 -46.63 52.05
N THR A 907 -19.84 -46.96 52.30
CA THR A 907 -20.28 -47.58 53.57
C THR A 907 -21.32 -48.67 53.33
N VAL A 908 -21.34 -49.65 54.24
CA VAL A 908 -22.38 -50.68 54.37
C VAL A 908 -23.41 -50.22 55.41
N GLY A 909 -24.67 -50.66 55.27
CA GLY A 909 -25.74 -50.38 56.23
C GLY A 909 -25.52 -51.01 57.62
N PHE A 910 -26.23 -50.52 58.63
CA PHE A 910 -26.08 -50.87 60.03
C PHE A 910 -27.42 -51.28 60.66
N THR A 911 -27.49 -52.48 61.23
CA THR A 911 -28.69 -53.04 61.87
C THR A 911 -28.58 -52.99 63.40
N ILE A 912 -29.44 -52.21 64.05
CA ILE A 912 -29.49 -52.02 65.50
C ILE A 912 -29.78 -53.36 66.20
N GLY A 913 -28.98 -53.67 67.22
CA GLY A 913 -29.09 -54.90 68.00
C GLY A 913 -28.43 -56.12 67.35
N VAL A 914 -27.89 -56.00 66.13
CA VAL A 914 -27.15 -57.04 65.42
C VAL A 914 -25.71 -56.60 65.16
N ASP A 915 -25.55 -55.46 64.49
CA ASP A 915 -24.24 -54.98 64.05
C ASP A 915 -23.54 -54.21 65.16
N SER A 916 -22.22 -54.40 65.25
CA SER A 916 -21.38 -53.65 66.19
C SER A 916 -20.59 -52.51 65.53
N TYR A 917 -20.39 -52.58 64.21
CA TYR A 917 -19.53 -51.66 63.46
C TYR A 917 -20.22 -51.18 62.18
N VAL A 918 -20.04 -49.90 61.84
CA VAL A 918 -20.23 -49.39 60.47
C VAL A 918 -18.95 -49.68 59.69
N GLN A 919 -19.05 -50.30 58.54
CA GLN A 919 -17.90 -50.72 57.73
C GLN A 919 -17.99 -50.17 56.31
N GLY A 920 -16.85 -50.02 55.64
CA GLY A 920 -16.80 -49.49 54.28
C GLY A 920 -15.41 -49.50 53.67
N THR A 921 -15.28 -48.98 52.45
CA THR A 921 -13.99 -48.85 51.74
C THR A 921 -13.68 -47.41 51.35
N TYR A 922 -12.42 -47.14 51.05
CA TYR A 922 -11.97 -45.84 50.57
C TYR A 922 -10.84 -45.96 49.55
N THR A 923 -10.71 -44.93 48.71
CA THR A 923 -9.56 -44.75 47.80
C THR A 923 -9.08 -43.31 47.85
N GLY A 924 -7.90 -43.02 47.30
CA GLY A 924 -7.27 -41.70 47.31
C GLY A 924 -6.65 -41.34 48.66
N ASP A 925 -6.29 -40.06 48.82
CA ASP A 925 -5.49 -39.57 49.96
C ASP A 925 -6.35 -39.33 51.22
N LEU A 926 -6.97 -40.39 51.75
CA LEU A 926 -7.75 -40.35 53.00
C LEU A 926 -6.89 -40.78 54.20
N PHE A 927 -6.85 -39.97 55.26
CA PHE A 927 -6.03 -40.23 56.45
C PHE A 927 -6.84 -40.70 57.67
N ARG A 928 -8.05 -40.16 57.85
CA ARG A 928 -8.96 -40.53 58.95
C ARG A 928 -10.40 -40.63 58.50
N VAL A 929 -11.21 -41.43 59.21
CA VAL A 929 -12.68 -41.43 59.10
C VAL A 929 -13.33 -41.18 60.45
N ALA A 930 -14.57 -40.69 60.46
CA ALA A 930 -15.35 -40.44 61.68
C ALA A 930 -16.84 -40.70 61.46
N LEU A 931 -17.52 -41.15 62.51
CA LEU A 931 -18.97 -41.36 62.50
C LEU A 931 -19.70 -40.12 62.99
N GLU A 932 -20.45 -39.46 62.12
CA GLU A 932 -21.41 -38.43 62.49
C GLU A 932 -22.74 -39.10 62.85
N VAL A 933 -23.31 -38.76 64.01
CA VAL A 933 -24.67 -39.18 64.40
C VAL A 933 -25.42 -37.92 64.84
N ASP A 934 -26.52 -37.60 64.15
CA ASP A 934 -27.34 -36.39 64.36
C ASP A 934 -26.52 -35.09 64.44
N GLY A 935 -25.57 -34.93 63.50
CA GLY A 935 -24.71 -33.74 63.41
C GLY A 935 -23.51 -33.72 64.37
N VAL A 936 -23.35 -34.72 65.23
CA VAL A 936 -22.22 -34.82 66.17
C VAL A 936 -21.16 -35.78 65.64
N ILE A 937 -19.95 -35.27 65.38
CA ILE A 937 -18.80 -36.07 64.98
C ILE A 937 -18.27 -36.85 66.19
N ASN A 938 -18.36 -38.17 66.11
CA ASN A 938 -17.75 -39.09 67.08
C ASN A 938 -16.31 -39.38 66.65
N GLY A 939 -15.41 -39.58 67.63
CA GLY A 939 -13.95 -39.54 67.49
C GLY A 939 -13.35 -40.05 66.17
N LYS A 940 -12.41 -39.29 65.59
CA LYS A 940 -11.77 -39.64 64.32
C LYS A 940 -10.81 -40.83 64.49
N ILE A 941 -10.92 -41.84 63.64
CA ILE A 941 -10.00 -43.00 63.61
C ILE A 941 -9.12 -42.98 62.36
N PRO A 942 -7.84 -43.37 62.44
CA PRO A 942 -6.99 -43.49 61.26
C PRO A 942 -7.45 -44.64 60.35
N VAL A 943 -7.18 -44.50 59.06
CA VAL A 943 -7.38 -45.56 58.06
C VAL A 943 -6.07 -45.85 57.33
N SER A 944 -5.79 -47.12 57.04
CA SER A 944 -4.52 -47.51 56.38
C SER A 944 -4.63 -48.60 55.31
N ASN A 945 -5.76 -49.32 55.22
CA ASN A 945 -5.85 -50.57 54.45
C ASN A 945 -6.99 -50.61 53.43
N SER A 946 -7.39 -49.47 52.83
CA SER A 946 -8.49 -49.33 51.85
C SER A 946 -9.89 -49.74 52.33
N ALA A 947 -10.01 -50.31 53.53
CA ALA A 947 -11.25 -50.58 54.24
C ALA A 947 -11.19 -49.96 55.65
N TYR A 948 -12.35 -49.62 56.20
CA TYR A 948 -12.50 -49.11 57.56
C TYR A 948 -13.63 -49.83 58.30
N GLN A 949 -13.51 -49.87 59.62
CA GLN A 949 -14.56 -50.34 60.53
C GLN A 949 -14.62 -49.37 61.71
N TYR A 950 -15.82 -48.84 61.98
CA TYR A 950 -16.06 -47.87 63.04
C TYR A 950 -17.06 -48.46 64.03
N TYR A 951 -16.66 -48.63 65.29
CA TYR A 951 -17.54 -49.21 66.31
C TYR A 951 -18.71 -48.26 66.61
N ALA A 952 -19.93 -48.70 66.30
CA ALA A 952 -21.13 -47.86 66.32
C ALA A 952 -22.24 -48.41 67.21
N ALA A 953 -22.09 -49.63 67.76
CA ALA A 953 -23.12 -50.33 68.56
C ALA A 953 -23.72 -49.50 69.71
N LYS A 954 -22.91 -48.64 70.33
CA LYS A 954 -23.33 -47.79 71.46
C LYS A 954 -23.78 -46.38 71.03
N LEU A 955 -23.52 -46.01 69.78
CA LEU A 955 -23.73 -44.67 69.24
C LEU A 955 -25.04 -44.60 68.44
N ILE A 956 -25.33 -45.62 67.61
CA ILE A 956 -26.54 -45.70 66.80
C ILE A 956 -27.59 -46.51 67.56
N LYS A 957 -28.63 -45.84 68.08
CA LYS A 957 -29.63 -46.45 68.97
C LYS A 957 -31.05 -46.46 68.40
N SER A 958 -31.31 -45.72 67.32
CA SER A 958 -32.62 -45.59 66.70
C SER A 958 -32.49 -45.50 65.19
N THR A 959 -33.45 -46.04 64.45
CA THR A 959 -33.52 -45.90 62.99
C THR A 959 -33.91 -44.48 62.56
N ALA A 960 -34.28 -43.61 63.49
CA ALA A 960 -34.62 -42.22 63.22
C ALA A 960 -33.40 -41.28 63.18
N THR A 961 -32.21 -41.73 63.62
CA THR A 961 -31.00 -40.87 63.67
C THR A 961 -30.33 -40.77 62.30
N GLU A 962 -29.88 -39.58 61.91
CA GLU A 962 -29.07 -39.40 60.70
C GLU A 962 -27.61 -39.77 60.96
N VAL A 963 -27.08 -40.68 60.15
CA VAL A 963 -25.72 -41.20 60.34
C VAL A 963 -24.90 -41.05 59.06
N TYR A 964 -23.69 -40.48 59.19
CA TYR A 964 -22.72 -40.34 58.09
C TYR A 964 -21.35 -40.88 58.48
N MET A 965 -20.65 -41.44 57.51
CA MET A 965 -19.21 -41.58 57.58
C MET A 965 -18.52 -40.42 56.85
N VAL A 966 -17.61 -39.77 57.56
CA VAL A 966 -16.92 -38.57 57.11
C VAL A 966 -15.43 -38.87 57.00
N GLY A 967 -14.84 -38.55 55.85
CA GLY A 967 -13.44 -38.78 55.53
C GLY A 967 -12.62 -37.49 55.58
N TYR A 968 -11.45 -37.56 56.21
CA TYR A 968 -10.54 -36.44 56.42
C TYR A 968 -9.15 -36.71 55.83
N ASP A 969 -8.53 -35.65 55.30
CA ASP A 969 -7.14 -35.67 54.87
C ASP A 969 -6.14 -35.59 56.06
N SER A 970 -4.85 -35.57 55.76
CA SER A 970 -3.78 -35.47 56.77
C SER A 970 -3.76 -34.14 57.53
N SER A 971 -4.32 -33.07 56.97
CA SER A 971 -4.47 -31.76 57.64
C SER A 971 -5.65 -31.75 58.62
N GLY A 972 -6.56 -32.72 58.50
CA GLY A 972 -7.77 -32.84 59.31
C GLY A 972 -8.99 -32.13 58.70
N ALA A 973 -8.87 -31.64 57.46
CA ALA A 973 -9.98 -31.10 56.69
C ALA A 973 -10.88 -32.22 56.15
N GLU A 974 -12.18 -31.97 56.10
CA GLU A 974 -13.14 -32.91 55.50
C GLU A 974 -12.98 -32.88 53.98
N VAL A 975 -12.79 -34.06 53.38
CA VAL A 975 -12.59 -34.19 51.92
C VAL A 975 -13.67 -35.02 51.24
N THR A 976 -14.45 -35.82 52.00
CA THR A 976 -15.56 -36.62 51.48
C THR A 976 -16.48 -37.08 52.61
N ARG A 977 -17.76 -37.40 52.34
CA ARG A 977 -18.68 -38.05 53.28
C ARG A 977 -19.72 -38.92 52.58
N VAL A 978 -20.26 -39.92 53.26
CA VAL A 978 -21.29 -40.85 52.76
C VAL A 978 -22.31 -41.20 53.86
N LYS A 979 -23.59 -41.30 53.52
CA LYS A 979 -24.68 -41.64 54.47
C LYS A 979 -24.70 -43.13 54.78
N VAL A 980 -24.91 -43.50 56.05
CA VAL A 980 -25.06 -44.88 56.52
C VAL A 980 -26.55 -45.21 56.61
N ASP A 981 -27.00 -46.30 55.97
CA ASP A 981 -28.38 -46.79 56.08
C ASP A 981 -28.58 -47.55 57.40
N VAL A 982 -29.59 -47.20 58.21
CA VAL A 982 -29.78 -47.74 59.58
C VAL A 982 -31.14 -48.44 59.74
N GLN A 983 -31.16 -49.68 60.23
CA GLN A 983 -32.36 -50.53 60.33
C GLN A 983 -32.49 -51.24 61.70
N SER A 984 -33.66 -51.82 62.06
CA SER A 984 -33.89 -52.59 63.31
C SER A 984 -34.83 -53.81 63.08
N LYS A 985 -34.80 -54.82 63.97
CA LYS A 985 -35.60 -56.07 63.86
C LYS A 985 -36.81 -56.08 64.84
N PRO A 986 -38.06 -56.38 64.39
CA PRO A 986 -39.26 -56.34 65.26
C PRO A 986 -39.48 -57.59 66.15
N ASP A 987 -40.13 -57.41 67.32
CA ASP A 987 -40.45 -58.46 68.33
C ASP A 987 -41.92 -58.94 68.29
N THR A 988 -42.22 -60.18 68.74
CA THR A 988 -43.60 -60.71 68.99
C THR A 988 -43.63 -61.50 70.29
N ILE A 989 -44.60 -61.24 71.18
CA ILE A 989 -44.59 -61.72 72.57
C ILE A 989 -45.95 -62.28 73.00
N ILE A 990 -45.95 -63.41 73.72
CA ILE A 990 -47.12 -64.09 74.30
C ILE A 990 -46.82 -64.39 75.78
N VAL A 991 -47.79 -64.13 76.67
CA VAL A 991 -47.70 -64.42 78.12
C VAL A 991 -48.91 -65.24 78.55
N ASN A 992 -48.69 -66.36 79.24
CA ASN A 992 -49.73 -67.27 79.70
C ASN A 992 -50.28 -66.85 81.09
N ASP A 993 -51.52 -67.22 81.38
CA ASP A 993 -52.18 -67.04 82.68
C ASP A 993 -51.44 -67.76 83.83
N PHE A 994 -51.56 -67.26 85.05
CA PHE A 994 -50.95 -67.83 86.27
C PHE A 994 -52.01 -68.06 87.37
N THR A 995 -52.07 -69.27 87.93
CA THR A 995 -53.06 -69.63 88.98
C THR A 995 -52.40 -69.72 90.36
N VAL A 996 -52.85 -68.91 91.32
CA VAL A 996 -52.24 -68.81 92.66
C VAL A 996 -52.46 -70.09 93.47
N GLY A 997 -51.39 -70.58 94.11
CA GLY A 997 -51.41 -71.83 94.87
C GLY A 997 -51.22 -73.11 94.04
N LYS A 998 -51.32 -73.02 92.70
CA LYS A 998 -51.07 -74.14 91.77
C LYS A 998 -49.79 -73.93 90.96
N ASP A 999 -49.63 -72.77 90.35
CA ASP A 999 -48.52 -72.51 89.43
C ASP A 999 -47.30 -71.98 90.17
N SER A 1000 -46.12 -72.37 89.70
CA SER A 1000 -44.85 -71.91 90.27
C SER A 1000 -44.12 -70.89 89.41
N TYR A 1001 -44.47 -70.78 88.11
CA TYR A 1001 -43.80 -69.89 87.16
C TYR A 1001 -44.80 -69.16 86.27
N VAL A 1002 -44.58 -67.86 86.02
CA VAL A 1002 -45.18 -67.15 84.88
C VAL A 1002 -44.45 -67.61 83.62
N THR A 1003 -45.20 -68.00 82.59
CA THR A 1003 -44.63 -68.58 81.37
C THR A 1003 -45.16 -67.86 80.14
N GLY A 1004 -44.46 -67.98 79.01
CA GLY A 1004 -44.86 -67.36 77.76
C GLY A 1004 -43.85 -67.64 76.65
N SER A 1005 -44.02 -67.05 75.47
CA SER A 1005 -43.09 -67.16 74.34
C SER A 1005 -42.77 -65.81 73.70
N TYR A 1006 -41.63 -65.69 73.03
CA TYR A 1006 -41.22 -64.49 72.33
C TYR A 1006 -40.38 -64.82 71.09
N THR A 1007 -40.43 -63.94 70.09
CA THR A 1007 -39.48 -63.86 68.97
C THR A 1007 -38.91 -62.46 68.87
N GLY A 1008 -37.75 -62.32 68.23
CA GLY A 1008 -37.09 -61.03 68.04
C GLY A 1008 -35.83 -60.87 68.89
N GLY A 1009 -35.47 -59.64 69.25
CA GLY A 1009 -34.24 -59.26 69.94
C GLY A 1009 -34.27 -59.38 71.46
N VAL A 1010 -35.34 -59.92 72.05
CA VAL A 1010 -35.48 -60.11 73.50
C VAL A 1010 -34.34 -60.95 74.07
N ALA A 1011 -33.60 -60.39 75.01
CA ALA A 1011 -32.50 -61.04 75.71
C ALA A 1011 -32.75 -61.18 77.21
N LYS A 1012 -33.58 -60.31 77.81
CA LYS A 1012 -33.90 -60.34 79.24
C LYS A 1012 -35.38 -60.11 79.50
N ILE A 1013 -35.89 -60.64 80.62
CA ILE A 1013 -37.24 -60.34 81.11
C ILE A 1013 -37.22 -59.98 82.60
N ALA A 1014 -38.22 -59.24 83.04
CA ALA A 1014 -38.47 -58.96 84.44
C ALA A 1014 -39.96 -59.09 84.76
N LEU A 1015 -40.31 -59.25 86.03
CA LEU A 1015 -41.69 -59.27 86.49
C LEU A 1015 -41.97 -58.07 87.38
N GLU A 1016 -43.04 -57.34 87.05
CA GLU A 1016 -43.54 -56.19 87.79
C GLU A 1016 -44.87 -56.57 88.46
N VAL A 1017 -45.00 -56.29 89.76
CA VAL A 1017 -46.21 -56.55 90.54
C VAL A 1017 -46.64 -55.24 91.19
N ASN A 1018 -47.89 -54.82 90.94
CA ASN A 1018 -48.48 -53.56 91.41
C ASN A 1018 -47.55 -52.34 91.16
N GLY A 1019 -46.94 -52.29 89.97
CA GLY A 1019 -46.06 -51.19 89.54
C GLY A 1019 -44.63 -51.24 90.08
N LYS A 1020 -44.25 -52.30 90.81
CA LYS A 1020 -42.88 -52.48 91.32
C LYS A 1020 -42.24 -53.74 90.73
N LEU A 1021 -41.06 -53.56 90.11
CA LEU A 1021 -40.23 -54.68 89.67
C LEU A 1021 -39.85 -55.58 90.86
N LEU A 1022 -40.12 -56.87 90.72
CA LEU A 1022 -39.74 -57.87 91.71
C LEU A 1022 -38.22 -58.00 91.80
N GLN A 1023 -37.53 -57.91 90.66
CA GLN A 1023 -36.07 -57.87 90.59
C GLN A 1023 -35.60 -57.23 89.28
N GLN A 1024 -34.29 -57.01 89.17
CA GLN A 1024 -33.65 -56.55 87.92
C GLN A 1024 -33.90 -57.54 86.76
N PRO A 1025 -33.98 -57.07 85.50
CA PRO A 1025 -34.20 -57.94 84.36
C PRO A 1025 -33.18 -59.07 84.29
N ILE A 1026 -33.68 -60.30 84.16
CA ILE A 1026 -32.86 -61.51 84.09
C ILE A 1026 -32.77 -62.00 82.66
N GLY A 1027 -31.63 -62.60 82.31
CA GLY A 1027 -31.46 -63.26 81.02
C GLY A 1027 -32.51 -64.34 80.81
N VAL A 1028 -33.14 -64.33 79.63
CA VAL A 1028 -34.02 -65.43 79.20
C VAL A 1028 -33.21 -66.44 78.41
N ALA A 1029 -33.23 -67.69 78.84
CA ALA A 1029 -32.48 -68.78 78.21
C ALA A 1029 -33.11 -69.29 76.90
N GLY A 1030 -34.22 -68.70 76.45
CA GLY A 1030 -34.95 -69.09 75.24
C GLY A 1030 -36.47 -69.01 75.40
N SER A 1031 -37.18 -69.41 74.34
CA SER A 1031 -38.65 -69.42 74.26
C SER A 1031 -39.18 -70.85 74.14
N PRO A 1032 -40.20 -71.28 74.92
CA PRO A 1032 -40.96 -70.51 75.91
C PRO A 1032 -40.14 -70.20 77.16
N TYR A 1033 -40.29 -68.99 77.69
CA TYR A 1033 -39.63 -68.57 78.92
C TYR A 1033 -40.43 -69.00 80.14
N ARG A 1034 -39.74 -69.10 81.29
CA ARG A 1034 -40.34 -69.32 82.60
C ARG A 1034 -39.69 -68.40 83.62
N TYR A 1035 -40.50 -67.70 84.40
CA TYR A 1035 -40.05 -66.85 85.49
C TYR A 1035 -40.70 -67.30 86.80
N TYR A 1036 -39.90 -67.65 87.81
CA TYR A 1036 -40.42 -68.20 89.07
C TYR A 1036 -41.20 -67.14 89.87
N ALA A 1037 -42.44 -67.47 90.22
CA ALA A 1037 -43.41 -66.55 90.81
C ALA A 1037 -44.21 -67.15 91.97
N ASN A 1038 -43.95 -68.40 92.37
CA ASN A 1038 -44.69 -69.03 93.47
C ASN A 1038 -44.57 -68.22 94.78
N GLY A 1039 -45.71 -67.88 95.38
CA GLY A 1039 -45.79 -67.08 96.60
C GLY A 1039 -45.30 -65.64 96.46
N LYS A 1040 -45.06 -65.13 95.25
CA LYS A 1040 -44.56 -63.76 95.01
C LYS A 1040 -45.65 -62.70 94.88
N PHE A 1041 -46.88 -63.12 94.59
CA PHE A 1041 -48.07 -62.26 94.49
C PHE A 1041 -49.33 -63.07 94.76
N LYS A 1042 -50.44 -62.39 95.09
CA LYS A 1042 -51.77 -62.97 95.33
C LYS A 1042 -52.71 -62.64 94.16
N ALA A 1043 -53.84 -63.34 94.07
CA ALA A 1043 -54.76 -63.23 92.93
C ALA A 1043 -55.33 -61.80 92.73
N SER A 1044 -55.30 -60.96 93.76
CA SER A 1044 -55.72 -59.55 93.68
C SER A 1044 -54.64 -58.61 93.11
N ASP A 1045 -53.41 -59.06 92.89
CA ASP A 1045 -52.30 -58.20 92.45
C ASP A 1045 -52.25 -58.06 90.92
N GLU A 1046 -51.81 -56.90 90.43
CA GLU A 1046 -51.60 -56.63 89.01
C GLU A 1046 -50.18 -56.98 88.59
N VAL A 1047 -50.02 -57.86 87.61
CA VAL A 1047 -48.72 -58.47 87.29
C VAL A 1047 -48.39 -58.28 85.81
N TYR A 1048 -47.16 -57.87 85.47
CA TYR A 1048 -46.66 -57.73 84.10
C TYR A 1048 -45.32 -58.44 83.92
N VAL A 1049 -45.07 -58.96 82.72
CA VAL A 1049 -43.73 -59.35 82.24
C VAL A 1049 -43.21 -58.25 81.31
N ILE A 1050 -42.03 -57.73 81.61
CA ILE A 1050 -41.34 -56.72 80.80
C ILE A 1050 -40.18 -57.40 80.07
N PHE A 1051 -40.02 -57.11 78.79
CA PHE A 1051 -39.03 -57.68 77.88
C PHE A 1051 -38.01 -56.62 77.49
N TYR A 1052 -36.74 -56.99 77.47
CA TYR A 1052 -35.62 -56.11 77.16
C TYR A 1052 -34.72 -56.74 76.09
N VAL A 1053 -34.15 -55.92 75.22
CA VAL A 1053 -33.04 -56.32 74.34
C VAL A 1053 -31.73 -56.42 75.14
N ALA A 1054 -30.67 -56.96 74.55
CA ALA A 1054 -29.39 -57.18 75.22
C ALA A 1054 -28.76 -55.91 75.84
N SER A 1055 -29.11 -54.73 75.33
CA SER A 1055 -28.65 -53.42 75.80
C SER A 1055 -29.45 -52.85 76.98
N ASP A 1056 -30.33 -53.63 77.63
CA ASP A 1056 -31.18 -53.22 78.75
C ASP A 1056 -32.24 -52.15 78.40
N LEU A 1057 -32.51 -51.95 77.12
CA LEU A 1057 -33.65 -51.14 76.66
C LEU A 1057 -34.93 -51.99 76.70
N GLU A 1058 -36.00 -51.47 77.31
CA GLU A 1058 -37.32 -52.10 77.29
C GLU A 1058 -37.79 -52.20 75.84
N SER A 1059 -38.01 -53.43 75.36
CA SER A 1059 -38.55 -53.68 74.02
C SER A 1059 -40.06 -53.83 74.05
N ASN A 1060 -40.64 -54.36 75.14
CA ASN A 1060 -42.08 -54.52 75.30
C ASN A 1060 -42.50 -54.80 76.77
N ARG A 1061 -43.78 -54.63 77.11
CA ARG A 1061 -44.37 -55.07 78.38
C ARG A 1061 -45.76 -55.67 78.19
N VAL A 1062 -46.04 -56.79 78.85
CA VAL A 1062 -47.30 -57.55 78.68
C VAL A 1062 -47.85 -57.99 80.03
N LYS A 1063 -49.17 -57.82 80.23
CA LYS A 1063 -49.89 -58.15 81.47
C LYS A 1063 -50.06 -59.67 81.63
N VAL A 1064 -49.85 -60.18 82.84
CA VAL A 1064 -50.16 -61.56 83.24
C VAL A 1064 -51.57 -61.58 83.84
N ILE A 1065 -52.43 -62.48 83.37
CA ILE A 1065 -53.73 -62.72 83.99
C ILE A 1065 -53.52 -63.68 85.17
N VAL A 1066 -53.81 -63.22 86.38
CA VAL A 1066 -53.66 -64.02 87.61
C VAL A 1066 -55.03 -64.53 88.07
N LYS A 1067 -55.16 -65.84 88.31
CA LYS A 1067 -56.40 -66.51 88.72
C LYS A 1067 -56.31 -67.15 90.10
#